data_AF-W9YV65-F1
#
_entry.id   AF-W9YV65-F1
#
_cell.length_a   1.000
_cell.length_b   1.000
_cell.length_c   1.000
_cell.angle_alpha   90.00
_cell.angle_beta   90.00
_cell.angle_gamma   90.00
#
_symmetry.space_group_name_H-M   'P 1'
#
loop_
_entity.id
_entity.type
_entity.pdbx_description
1 polymer ?
#
loop_
_entity_poly.entity_id
_entity_poly.type
_entity_poly.pdbx_seq_one_letter_code
_entity_poly.pdbx_strand_id
1 'polypeptide(L)'
;MAPIASATASGGLPRIQDALRTPEDLEKITGLKAEINRKKGDVDARLRDGLKEHLETTQNGMYTLSEGQKLVGQIREEMKSIYDLCEQAQAIRRDFPQLDYLARVHRNFEATRAMQAGLDSFVQDCAYVQRLLEDDENDLEQQPNLLEAHMRLTRLRDFRDEALDQIRKGKDSSLEQTLIDWFQPLDDVIDIFDDHLGQICMNLIELVQRDNTGIIVRLAIVIASEEKNDDRVRALQDAQKDHQDLVSKFTSFTIGPKTIRGYKEKFLKAIEAVAQAKFEQTREEFQTDPSRLEKQTKWFFSDIYVCKEGMQNLFPKKWKILQTYVDIYHKQMHDFLISFVEAEDLRPPQMLGIVHYVQVYYAKMNKLGVSQAQLKPHVLDSREGDLIREYRNIITKALTSWMDRMYISDRKNFVSRATDAIEQDPDGHFRTKTLGDMWRMLHEQAEAAGDSEREDVVEGVMTAMFSALKTRQQQWETLIDEEVERYKNPTPELLENLQPLQDWILAIANDQIACVDDAAGDVIEEDPTAQKGYLTRFREDFANLPTPPSAKYMSTNGTTELDVLRDGYVDLATHCINCFVQLIFRVDFRTILTELFVPGKWYEQTAIQRITTTFDDYISDYSSTLHPSLLDIFIEELSDALLVNYLTAIRTNRGVKFKRGEPFPAKFREDVLAAFAFFERYPDSFNETIKPKWKAVNFAVQLLEADKAEVVGVYEQFKREFWDLHLSWVEGVLKTRDDWDRTMITAVKRAAASTYAERGMDTVMGRVK
;
A
#
# COMPACT_ATOMS: atom_id res chain seq x y z
N MET A 1 15.60 42.79 -10.68
CA MET A 1 15.10 42.02 -9.52
C MET A 1 15.89 40.73 -9.42
N ALA A 2 16.96 40.74 -8.63
CA ALA A 2 17.70 39.54 -8.26
C ALA A 2 17.01 38.91 -7.03
N PRO A 3 17.02 37.57 -6.89
CA PRO A 3 16.23 36.91 -5.87
C PRO A 3 16.79 37.24 -4.49
N ILE A 4 15.89 37.63 -3.58
CA ILE A 4 16.16 37.70 -2.15
C ILE A 4 16.54 36.28 -1.72
N ALA A 5 17.83 36.04 -1.53
CA ALA A 5 18.32 34.81 -0.93
C ALA A 5 17.68 34.68 0.46
N SER A 6 16.80 33.69 0.59
CA SER A 6 16.22 33.28 1.86
C SER A 6 17.35 32.87 2.80
N ALA A 7 17.66 33.72 3.78
CA ALA A 7 18.51 33.39 4.92
C ALA A 7 17.74 32.44 5.86
N THR A 8 17.42 31.24 5.38
CA THR A 8 16.89 30.11 6.14
C THR A 8 18.04 29.18 6.49
N ALA A 9 18.91 29.61 7.41
CA ALA A 9 19.76 28.71 8.20
C ALA A 9 20.29 29.44 9.44
N SER A 10 19.41 30.06 10.22
CA SER A 10 19.70 30.20 11.65
C SER A 10 19.52 28.81 12.26
N GLY A 11 20.61 28.03 12.29
CA GLY A 11 20.69 26.88 13.17
C GLY A 11 20.36 27.38 14.58
N GLY A 12 19.14 27.09 15.03
CA GLY A 12 18.59 27.62 16.27
C GLY A 12 19.55 27.32 17.41
N LEU A 13 20.03 28.36 18.07
CA LEU A 13 20.60 28.21 19.41
C LEU A 13 19.58 27.42 20.22
N PRO A 14 19.94 26.26 20.81
CA PRO A 14 19.01 25.50 21.62
C PRO A 14 18.41 26.45 22.65
N ARG A 15 17.08 26.49 22.73
CA ARG A 15 16.39 27.38 23.67
C ARG A 15 16.98 27.10 25.04
N ILE A 16 17.35 28.14 25.79
CA ILE A 16 18.08 28.04 27.06
C ILE A 16 17.38 27.06 28.04
N GLN A 17 16.05 26.90 27.91
CA GLN A 17 15.21 25.93 28.60
C GLN A 17 15.60 24.44 28.40
N ASP A 18 16.25 24.09 27.28
CA ASP A 18 16.64 22.72 26.95
C ASP A 18 18.07 22.40 27.41
N ALA A 19 18.90 23.43 27.67
CA ALA A 19 20.30 23.29 28.06
C ALA A 19 20.54 23.36 29.59
N LEU A 20 19.59 23.89 30.37
CA LEU A 20 19.71 24.05 31.83
C LEU A 20 18.50 23.41 32.53
N ARG A 21 18.53 22.07 32.69
CA ARG A 21 17.46 21.34 33.40
C ARG A 21 17.85 20.93 34.83
N THR A 22 19.14 20.91 35.17
CA THR A 22 19.64 20.52 36.50
C THR A 22 20.53 21.58 37.14
N PRO A 23 20.58 21.71 38.49
CA PRO A 23 21.38 22.75 39.17
C PRO A 23 22.89 22.70 38.88
N GLU A 24 23.44 21.52 38.59
CA GLU A 24 24.84 21.33 38.20
C GLU A 24 25.15 21.90 36.80
N ASP A 25 24.15 22.13 35.95
CA ASP A 25 24.35 22.72 34.62
C ASP A 25 24.66 24.22 34.66
N LEU A 26 24.53 24.87 35.83
CA LEU A 26 24.91 26.28 36.01
C LEU A 26 26.41 26.53 35.78
N GLU A 27 27.27 25.52 35.99
CA GLU A 27 28.71 25.66 35.72
C GLU A 27 29.00 25.81 34.21
N LYS A 28 28.17 25.21 33.34
CA LYS A 28 28.29 25.26 31.88
C LYS A 28 27.94 26.64 31.29
N ILE A 29 27.32 27.54 32.06
CA ILE A 29 26.95 28.90 31.62
C ILE A 29 28.18 29.72 31.23
N THR A 30 29.30 29.57 31.95
CA THR A 30 30.53 30.31 31.64
C THR A 30 31.11 29.91 30.27
N GLY A 31 31.08 28.61 29.95
CA GLY A 31 31.47 28.06 28.65
C GLY A 31 30.52 28.49 27.53
N LEU A 32 29.20 28.39 27.73
CA LEU A 32 28.20 28.84 26.75
C LEU A 32 28.28 30.35 26.50
N LYS A 33 28.55 31.16 27.55
CA LYS A 33 28.76 32.61 27.41
C LYS A 33 30.02 32.91 26.60
N ALA A 34 31.10 32.15 26.79
CA ALA A 34 32.31 32.29 25.99
C ALA A 34 32.07 31.89 24.53
N GLU A 35 31.32 30.81 24.28
CA GLU A 35 30.98 30.35 22.93
C GLU A 35 30.06 31.35 22.21
N ILE A 36 29.04 31.87 22.89
CA ILE A 36 28.14 32.91 22.36
C ILE A 36 28.93 34.20 22.09
N ASN A 37 29.83 34.61 22.98
CA ASN A 37 30.67 35.78 22.74
C ASN A 37 31.61 35.59 21.54
N ARG A 38 32.15 34.38 21.35
CA ARG A 38 32.96 34.07 20.17
C ARG A 38 32.12 34.11 18.90
N LYS A 39 30.96 33.45 18.88
CA LYS A 39 30.04 33.48 17.73
C LYS A 39 29.57 34.90 17.43
N LYS A 40 29.28 35.70 18.46
CA LYS A 40 28.95 37.12 18.31
C LYS A 40 30.13 37.90 17.73
N GLY A 41 31.35 37.68 18.20
CA GLY A 41 32.55 38.31 17.65
C GLY A 41 32.78 37.96 16.18
N ASP A 42 32.57 36.70 15.79
CA ASP A 42 32.66 36.25 14.40
C ASP A 42 31.56 36.89 13.52
N VAL A 43 30.33 36.98 14.04
CA VAL A 43 29.22 37.64 13.35
C VAL A 43 29.44 39.15 13.22
N ASP A 44 29.91 39.81 14.28
CA ASP A 44 30.22 41.24 14.27
C ASP A 44 31.39 41.56 13.31
N ALA A 45 32.40 40.69 13.24
CA ALA A 45 33.50 40.82 12.28
C ALA A 45 32.99 40.67 10.83
N ARG A 46 32.16 39.65 10.55
CA ARG A 46 31.54 39.46 9.22
C ARG A 46 30.61 40.60 8.85
N LEU A 47 29.82 41.11 9.80
CA LEU A 47 28.97 42.27 9.58
C LEU A 47 29.79 43.51 9.29
N ARG A 48 30.92 43.72 9.99
CA ARG A 48 31.78 44.87 9.76
C ARG A 48 32.46 44.82 8.40
N ASP A 49 32.94 43.66 7.98
CA ASP A 49 33.53 43.46 6.65
C ASP A 49 32.47 43.61 5.56
N GLY A 50 31.30 43.00 5.72
CA GLY A 50 30.20 43.14 4.75
C GLY A 50 29.66 44.58 4.68
N LEU A 51 29.57 45.29 5.81
CA LEU A 51 29.15 46.69 5.82
C LEU A 51 30.20 47.61 5.18
N LYS A 52 31.48 47.30 5.36
CA LYS A 52 32.58 48.00 4.68
C LYS A 52 32.53 47.76 3.18
N GLU A 53 32.35 46.52 2.73
CA GLU A 53 32.23 46.18 1.31
C GLU A 53 31.00 46.84 0.67
N HIS A 54 29.86 46.85 1.36
CA HIS A 54 28.67 47.55 0.90
C HIS A 54 28.86 49.07 0.86
N LEU A 55 29.56 49.67 1.83
CA LEU A 55 29.89 51.09 1.81
C LEU A 55 30.84 51.43 0.67
N GLU A 56 31.89 50.65 0.46
CA GLU A 56 32.82 50.84 -0.66
C GLU A 56 32.11 50.68 -2.01
N THR A 57 31.24 49.68 -2.16
CA THR A 57 30.42 49.49 -3.36
C THR A 57 29.47 50.65 -3.58
N THR A 58 28.83 51.15 -2.52
CA THR A 58 27.92 52.30 -2.60
C THR A 58 28.66 53.58 -2.92
N GLN A 59 29.84 53.79 -2.32
CA GLN A 59 30.68 54.94 -2.58
C GLN A 59 31.21 54.92 -4.02
N ASN A 60 31.72 53.78 -4.50
CA ASN A 60 32.12 53.60 -5.89
C ASN A 60 30.95 53.76 -6.85
N GLY A 61 29.77 53.24 -6.49
CA GLY A 61 28.52 53.45 -7.21
C GLY A 61 28.16 54.93 -7.31
N MET A 62 28.24 55.68 -6.21
CA MET A 62 27.99 57.13 -6.19
C MET A 62 29.03 57.90 -7.02
N TYR A 63 30.30 57.53 -6.96
CA TYR A 63 31.34 58.11 -7.82
C TYR A 63 31.05 57.85 -9.30
N THR A 64 30.75 56.60 -9.67
CA THR A 64 30.43 56.22 -11.04
C THR A 64 29.15 56.91 -11.54
N LEU A 65 28.16 57.08 -10.66
CA LEU A 65 26.92 57.78 -11.00
C LEU A 65 27.16 59.29 -11.18
N SER A 66 27.98 59.90 -10.32
CA SER A 66 28.35 61.31 -10.40
C SER A 66 29.18 61.58 -11.66
N GLU A 67 30.14 60.70 -11.96
CA GLU A 67 30.94 60.75 -13.18
C GLU A 67 30.07 60.53 -14.42
N GLY A 68 29.19 59.53 -14.40
CA GLY A 68 28.21 59.29 -15.47
C GLY A 68 27.28 60.48 -15.69
N GLN A 69 26.81 61.13 -14.62
CA GLN A 69 25.98 62.32 -14.71
C GLN A 69 26.74 63.50 -15.32
N LYS A 70 28.02 63.67 -14.95
CA LYS A 70 28.91 64.66 -15.56
C LYS A 70 29.15 64.36 -17.04
N LEU A 71 29.41 63.11 -17.39
CA LEU A 71 29.65 62.67 -18.77
C LEU A 71 28.39 62.85 -19.62
N VAL A 72 27.20 62.52 -19.10
CA VAL A 72 25.92 62.76 -19.77
C VAL A 72 25.65 64.26 -19.91
N GLY A 73 26.02 65.07 -18.92
CA GLY A 73 25.98 66.53 -19.01
C GLY A 73 26.85 67.05 -20.16
N GLN A 74 28.08 66.55 -20.27
CA GLN A 74 29.00 66.87 -21.36
C GLN A 74 28.46 66.39 -22.71
N ILE A 75 27.98 65.15 -22.82
CA ILE A 75 27.36 64.62 -24.06
C ILE A 75 26.16 65.48 -24.46
N ARG A 76 25.36 65.95 -23.50
CA ARG A 76 24.23 66.84 -23.77
C ARG A 76 24.69 68.21 -24.27
N GLU A 77 25.73 68.79 -23.70
CA GLU A 77 26.32 70.05 -24.18
C GLU A 77 26.93 69.89 -25.57
N GLU A 78 27.67 68.82 -25.82
CA GLU A 78 28.23 68.49 -27.13
C GLU A 78 27.13 68.21 -28.16
N MET A 79 26.09 67.45 -27.81
CA MET A 79 24.91 67.22 -28.65
C MET A 79 24.16 68.51 -28.95
N LYS A 80 24.05 69.42 -27.98
CA LYS A 80 23.48 70.74 -28.19
C LYS A 80 24.36 71.56 -29.13
N SER A 81 25.68 71.55 -28.94
CA SER A 81 26.63 72.21 -29.83
C SER A 81 26.56 71.65 -31.26
N ILE A 82 26.48 70.32 -31.42
CA ILE A 82 26.30 69.65 -32.72
C ILE A 82 24.95 70.03 -33.34
N TYR A 83 23.87 70.05 -32.54
CA TYR A 83 22.55 70.47 -33.01
C TYR A 83 22.58 71.93 -33.48
N ASP A 84 23.14 72.84 -32.67
CA ASP A 84 23.27 74.25 -32.99
C ASP A 84 24.16 74.46 -34.23
N LEU A 85 25.24 73.69 -34.39
CA LEU A 85 26.09 73.69 -35.59
C LEU A 85 25.37 73.14 -36.83
N CYS A 86 24.57 72.07 -36.67
CA CYS A 86 23.75 71.51 -37.74
C CYS A 86 22.63 72.46 -38.15
N GLU A 87 21.99 73.15 -37.20
CA GLU A 87 20.97 74.17 -37.44
C GLU A 87 21.59 75.39 -38.14
N GLN A 88 22.77 75.84 -37.70
CA GLN A 88 23.53 76.89 -38.37
C GLN A 88 23.97 76.46 -39.78
N ALA A 89 24.41 75.22 -39.98
CA ALA A 89 24.78 74.69 -41.30
C ALA A 89 23.55 74.53 -42.22
N GLN A 90 22.40 74.12 -41.69
CA GLN A 90 21.11 74.11 -42.40
C GLN A 90 20.66 75.53 -42.78
N ALA A 91 20.86 76.52 -41.91
CA ALA A 91 20.55 77.92 -42.19
C ALA A 91 21.47 78.54 -43.26
N ILE A 92 22.75 78.13 -43.30
CA ILE A 92 23.75 78.63 -44.27
C ILE A 92 23.54 78.02 -45.68
N ARG A 93 22.99 76.81 -45.80
CA ARG A 93 22.86 76.09 -47.06
C ARG A 93 21.39 75.91 -47.46
N ARG A 94 20.82 76.94 -48.11
CA ARG A 94 19.40 77.01 -48.54
C ARG A 94 18.87 75.79 -49.31
N ASP A 95 19.74 75.05 -50.01
CA ASP A 95 19.33 73.93 -50.88
C ASP A 95 19.42 72.55 -50.23
N PHE A 96 19.80 72.45 -48.94
CA PHE A 96 19.91 71.17 -48.24
C PHE A 96 18.58 70.36 -48.16
N PRO A 97 17.40 70.99 -47.93
CA PRO A 97 16.13 70.26 -47.97
C PRO A 97 15.83 69.63 -49.34
N GLN A 98 16.28 70.27 -50.42
CA GLN A 98 16.10 69.77 -51.78
C GLN A 98 17.06 68.60 -52.07
N LEU A 99 18.29 68.65 -51.54
CA LEU A 99 19.25 67.54 -51.59
C LEU A 99 18.81 66.34 -50.75
N ASP A 100 18.27 66.55 -49.54
CA ASP A 100 17.71 65.47 -48.72
C ASP A 100 16.48 64.84 -49.40
N TYR A 101 15.61 65.67 -49.99
CA TYR A 101 14.50 65.18 -50.80
C TYR A 101 15.00 64.38 -52.01
N LEU A 102 16.00 64.88 -52.75
CA LEU A 102 16.58 64.16 -53.90
C LEU A 102 17.25 62.84 -53.49
N ALA A 103 17.95 62.80 -52.35
CA ALA A 103 18.57 61.59 -51.83
C ALA A 103 17.52 60.56 -51.39
N ARG A 104 16.43 60.99 -50.75
CA ARG A 104 15.28 60.13 -50.41
C ARG A 104 14.62 59.58 -51.66
N VAL A 105 14.40 60.44 -52.66
CA VAL A 105 13.81 60.05 -53.94
C VAL A 105 14.70 59.03 -54.66
N HIS A 106 16.02 59.25 -54.72
CA HIS A 106 16.97 58.30 -55.31
C HIS A 106 16.96 56.95 -54.59
N ARG A 107 17.01 56.95 -53.25
CA ARG A 107 16.95 55.72 -52.43
C ARG A 107 15.65 54.96 -52.64
N ASN A 108 14.53 55.68 -52.75
CA ASN A 108 13.24 55.07 -53.05
C ASN A 108 13.21 54.48 -54.47
N PHE A 109 13.76 55.18 -55.47
CA PHE A 109 13.86 54.64 -56.84
C PHE A 109 14.75 53.39 -56.91
N GLU A 110 15.88 53.38 -56.21
CA GLU A 110 16.74 52.19 -56.10
C GLU A 110 16.01 51.03 -55.42
N ALA A 111 15.28 51.29 -54.34
CA ALA A 111 14.47 50.27 -53.66
C ALA A 111 13.35 49.73 -54.55
N THR A 112 12.63 50.59 -55.27
CA THR A 112 11.58 50.17 -56.23
C THR A 112 12.16 49.39 -57.39
N ARG A 113 13.32 49.78 -57.92
CA ARG A 113 14.01 49.04 -58.98
C ARG A 113 14.49 47.67 -58.52
N ALA A 114 15.02 47.58 -57.29
CA ALA A 114 15.41 46.32 -56.67
C ALA A 114 14.19 45.41 -56.46
N MET A 115 13.07 45.97 -55.99
CA MET A 115 11.82 45.23 -55.81
C MET A 115 11.24 44.73 -57.14
N GLN A 116 11.28 45.56 -58.20
CA GLN A 116 10.88 45.13 -59.55
C GLN A 116 11.75 43.98 -60.06
N ALA A 117 13.08 44.07 -59.90
CA ALA A 117 13.98 43.00 -60.33
C ALA A 117 13.77 41.70 -59.53
N GLY A 118 13.47 41.81 -58.24
CA GLY A 118 13.08 40.66 -57.40
C GLY A 118 11.77 40.03 -57.84
N LEU A 119 10.76 40.84 -58.18
CA LEU A 119 9.49 40.35 -58.75
C LEU A 119 9.64 39.78 -60.17
N ASP A 120 10.67 40.13 -60.93
CA ASP A 120 10.87 39.51 -62.25
C ASP A 120 11.54 38.12 -62.12
N SER A 121 12.44 37.97 -61.15
CA SER A 121 13.23 36.74 -60.92
C SER A 121 12.57 35.71 -60.00
N PHE A 122 11.61 36.11 -59.16
CA PHE A 122 11.11 35.25 -58.08
C PHE A 122 10.44 33.94 -58.54
N VAL A 123 9.69 33.92 -59.64
CA VAL A 123 9.11 32.66 -60.16
C VAL A 123 10.20 31.68 -60.62
N GLN A 124 11.27 32.20 -61.24
CA GLN A 124 12.40 31.38 -61.67
C GLN A 124 13.20 30.86 -60.46
N ASP A 125 13.39 31.69 -59.45
CA ASP A 125 14.08 31.31 -58.22
C ASP A 125 13.28 30.27 -57.41
N CYS A 126 11.94 30.39 -57.34
CA CYS A 126 11.08 29.36 -56.75
C CYS A 126 11.19 28.02 -57.49
N ALA A 127 11.09 28.03 -58.82
CA ALA A 127 11.23 26.82 -59.63
C ALA A 127 12.63 26.18 -59.50
N TYR A 128 13.67 26.99 -59.28
CA TYR A 128 15.02 26.47 -59.04
C TYR A 128 15.14 25.79 -57.67
N VAL A 129 14.58 26.40 -56.61
CA VAL A 129 14.54 25.76 -55.27
C VAL A 129 13.73 24.47 -55.31
N GLN A 130 12.61 24.46 -56.02
CA GLN A 130 11.81 23.25 -56.20
C GLN A 130 12.64 22.12 -56.84
N ARG A 131 13.39 22.40 -57.91
CA ARG A 131 14.27 21.39 -58.54
C ARG A 131 15.35 20.87 -57.59
N LEU A 132 15.96 21.75 -56.79
CA LEU A 132 16.94 21.33 -55.79
C LEU A 132 16.35 20.36 -54.76
N LEU A 133 15.08 20.55 -54.38
CA LEU A 133 14.39 19.65 -53.46
C LEU A 133 13.99 18.35 -54.15
N GLU A 134 13.49 18.39 -55.39
CA GLU A 134 13.20 17.18 -56.19
C GLU A 134 14.46 16.34 -56.42
N ASP A 135 15.63 16.96 -56.62
CA ASP A 135 16.91 16.27 -56.71
C ASP A 135 17.29 15.58 -55.38
N ASP A 136 17.01 16.22 -54.23
CA ASP A 136 17.21 15.64 -52.89
C ASP A 136 16.17 14.53 -52.56
N GLU A 137 15.01 14.46 -53.23
CA GLU A 137 14.09 13.31 -53.12
C GLU A 137 14.63 12.07 -53.81
N ASN A 138 15.37 12.26 -54.91
CA ASN A 138 15.98 11.17 -55.65
C ASN A 138 17.22 10.59 -54.93
N ASP A 139 17.84 11.37 -54.03
CA ASP A 139 18.96 10.96 -53.18
C ASP A 139 18.67 11.20 -51.69
N LEU A 140 17.78 10.34 -51.16
CA LEU A 140 17.37 10.34 -49.74
C LEU A 140 18.53 10.07 -48.77
N GLU A 141 19.64 9.50 -49.24
CA GLU A 141 20.77 9.14 -48.38
C GLU A 141 21.77 10.30 -48.22
N GLN A 142 21.97 11.15 -49.22
CA GLN A 142 22.98 12.20 -49.11
C GLN A 142 22.41 13.60 -49.00
N GLN A 143 21.24 13.91 -49.58
CA GLN A 143 20.55 15.22 -49.55
C GLN A 143 21.49 16.45 -49.47
N PRO A 144 22.38 16.65 -50.47
CA PRO A 144 23.38 17.72 -50.45
C PRO A 144 22.77 19.13 -50.55
N ASN A 145 21.59 19.27 -51.16
CA ASN A 145 21.05 20.57 -51.53
C ASN A 145 20.23 21.23 -50.42
N LEU A 146 19.87 20.50 -49.35
CA LEU A 146 19.05 20.97 -48.23
C LEU A 146 19.46 22.34 -47.67
N LEU A 147 20.77 22.59 -47.49
CA LEU A 147 21.26 23.86 -46.94
C LEU A 147 21.17 25.00 -47.96
N GLU A 148 21.41 24.70 -49.24
CA GLU A 148 21.29 25.69 -50.31
C GLU A 148 19.83 26.05 -50.55
N ALA A 149 18.95 25.05 -50.58
CA ALA A 149 17.51 25.22 -50.65
C ALA A 149 17.01 26.08 -49.48
N HIS A 150 17.43 25.78 -48.24
CA HIS A 150 17.08 26.58 -47.06
C HIS A 150 17.50 28.05 -47.16
N MET A 151 18.74 28.31 -47.60
CA MET A 151 19.25 29.68 -47.73
C MET A 151 18.47 30.47 -48.78
N ARG A 152 18.20 29.87 -49.94
CA ARG A 152 17.45 30.51 -51.02
C ARG A 152 15.98 30.70 -50.65
N LEU A 153 15.35 29.70 -50.05
CA LEU A 153 13.97 29.78 -49.53
C LEU A 153 13.83 30.89 -48.49
N THR A 154 14.81 31.04 -47.59
CA THR A 154 14.82 32.12 -46.60
C THR A 154 14.87 33.49 -47.26
N ARG A 155 15.67 33.68 -48.31
CA ARG A 155 15.72 34.95 -49.06
C ARG A 155 14.39 35.25 -49.76
N LEU A 156 13.77 34.24 -50.37
CA LEU A 156 12.46 34.40 -51.04
C LEU A 156 11.36 34.76 -50.03
N ARG A 157 11.36 34.12 -48.86
CA ARG A 157 10.45 34.44 -47.76
C ARG A 157 10.68 35.85 -47.21
N ASP A 158 11.93 36.26 -47.01
CA ASP A 158 12.27 37.61 -46.54
C ASP A 158 11.85 38.68 -47.56
N PHE A 159 12.02 38.40 -48.86
CA PHE A 159 11.55 39.27 -49.94
C PHE A 159 10.03 39.41 -49.95
N ARG A 160 9.29 38.29 -49.82
CA ARG A 160 7.82 38.30 -49.69
C ARG A 160 7.38 39.15 -48.49
N ASP A 161 7.97 38.91 -47.32
CA ASP A 161 7.61 39.59 -46.08
C ASP A 161 7.93 41.10 -46.15
N GLU A 162 9.01 41.49 -46.83
CA GLU A 162 9.35 42.89 -47.11
C GLU A 162 8.36 43.54 -48.09
N ALA A 163 8.04 42.86 -49.19
CA ALA A 163 7.10 43.32 -50.19
C ALA A 163 5.72 43.59 -49.58
N LEU A 164 5.19 42.64 -48.80
CA LEU A 164 3.88 42.76 -48.15
C LEU A 164 3.87 43.88 -47.10
N ASP A 165 4.95 44.06 -46.32
CA ASP A 165 5.05 45.16 -45.34
C ASP A 165 5.07 46.54 -46.02
N GLN A 166 5.74 46.68 -47.17
CA GLN A 166 5.75 47.94 -47.92
C GLN A 166 4.34 48.32 -48.43
N ILE A 167 3.57 47.37 -48.94
CA ILE A 167 2.18 47.61 -49.40
C ILE A 167 1.27 47.95 -48.22
N ARG A 168 1.39 47.21 -47.10
CA ARG A 168 0.60 47.46 -45.88
C ARG A 168 0.83 48.86 -45.32
N LYS A 169 2.07 49.37 -45.41
CA LYS A 169 2.40 50.77 -45.08
C LYS A 169 1.81 51.76 -46.09
N GLY A 170 1.72 51.39 -47.36
CA GLY A 170 1.07 52.15 -48.43
C GLY A 170 -0.45 52.24 -48.35
N LYS A 171 -1.12 51.38 -47.55
CA LYS A 171 -2.58 51.30 -47.36
C LYS A 171 -3.39 50.98 -48.63
N ASP A 172 -2.78 50.36 -49.64
CA ASP A 172 -3.47 49.91 -50.85
C ASP A 172 -3.88 48.43 -50.75
N SER A 173 -5.12 48.19 -50.31
CA SER A 173 -5.65 46.84 -50.06
C SER A 173 -5.86 46.00 -51.33
N SER A 174 -6.04 46.62 -52.50
CA SER A 174 -6.25 45.87 -53.77
C SER A 174 -4.95 45.28 -54.32
N LEU A 175 -3.81 45.96 -54.13
CA LEU A 175 -2.49 45.49 -54.58
C LEU A 175 -1.93 44.41 -53.65
N GLU A 176 -2.34 44.39 -52.38
CA GLU A 176 -1.97 43.33 -51.43
C GLU A 176 -2.46 41.96 -51.91
N GLN A 177 -3.71 41.85 -52.37
CA GLN A 177 -4.25 40.59 -52.86
C GLN A 177 -3.52 40.09 -54.12
N THR A 178 -3.23 40.97 -55.08
CA THR A 178 -2.49 40.59 -56.29
C THR A 178 -1.08 40.11 -55.97
N LEU A 179 -0.41 40.69 -54.97
CA LEU A 179 0.91 40.24 -54.53
C LEU A 179 0.86 38.92 -53.76
N ILE A 180 -0.19 38.67 -52.96
CA ILE A 180 -0.41 37.36 -52.34
C ILE A 180 -0.57 36.28 -53.40
N ASP A 181 -1.42 36.51 -54.41
CA ASP A 181 -1.64 35.54 -55.50
C ASP A 181 -0.34 35.26 -56.27
N TRP A 182 0.51 36.28 -56.44
CA TRP A 182 1.79 36.16 -57.13
C TRP A 182 2.84 35.37 -56.33
N PHE A 183 2.75 35.40 -55.00
CA PHE A 183 3.63 34.66 -54.10
C PHE A 183 3.15 33.23 -53.79
N GLN A 184 1.97 32.82 -54.25
CA GLN A 184 1.39 31.49 -53.98
C GLN A 184 2.32 30.31 -54.35
N PRO A 185 3.11 30.31 -55.45
CA PRO A 185 4.04 29.22 -55.76
C PRO A 185 5.14 29.02 -54.71
N LEU A 186 5.44 30.02 -53.88
CA LEU A 186 6.39 29.86 -52.79
C LEU A 186 5.82 28.98 -51.69
N ASP A 187 4.52 29.05 -51.41
CA ASP A 187 3.91 28.24 -50.35
C ASP A 187 3.98 26.74 -50.67
N ASP A 188 3.81 26.35 -51.95
CA ASP A 188 3.99 24.96 -52.39
C ASP A 188 5.42 24.47 -52.17
N VAL A 189 6.44 25.30 -52.47
CA VAL A 189 7.86 24.97 -52.24
C VAL A 189 8.19 24.90 -50.75
N ILE A 190 7.52 25.73 -49.94
CA ILE A 190 7.63 25.70 -48.48
C ILE A 190 7.11 24.35 -47.93
N ASP A 191 5.97 23.89 -48.42
CA ASP A 191 5.37 22.63 -47.97
C ASP A 191 6.26 21.44 -48.31
N ILE A 192 6.82 21.37 -49.53
CA ILE A 192 7.79 20.32 -49.92
C ILE A 192 9.02 20.33 -49.00
N PHE A 193 9.57 21.50 -48.71
CA PHE A 193 10.71 21.64 -47.81
C PHE A 193 10.37 21.21 -46.37
N ASP A 194 9.19 21.58 -45.87
CA ASP A 194 8.72 21.20 -44.54
C ASP A 194 8.49 19.69 -44.43
N ASP A 195 7.99 19.04 -45.48
CA ASP A 195 7.83 17.58 -45.55
C ASP A 195 9.17 16.87 -45.51
N HIS A 196 10.19 17.35 -46.24
CA HIS A 196 11.55 16.81 -46.19
C HIS A 196 12.14 16.90 -44.79
N LEU A 197 12.06 18.08 -44.16
CA LEU A 197 12.51 18.27 -42.79
C LEU A 197 11.76 17.33 -41.83
N GLY A 198 10.45 17.18 -42.00
CA GLY A 198 9.61 16.28 -41.21
C GLY A 198 10.07 14.82 -41.30
N GLN A 199 10.29 14.31 -42.51
CA GLN A 199 10.77 12.95 -42.73
C GLN A 199 12.14 12.69 -42.09
N ILE A 200 13.08 13.63 -42.22
CA ILE A 200 14.40 13.51 -41.57
C ILE A 200 14.23 13.51 -40.05
N CYS A 201 13.38 14.38 -39.49
CA CYS A 201 13.12 14.45 -38.05
C CYS A 201 12.53 13.15 -37.50
N MET A 202 11.60 12.51 -38.22
CA MET A 202 11.00 11.24 -37.82
C MET A 202 12.01 10.07 -37.86
N ASN A 203 12.98 10.11 -38.78
CA ASN A 203 13.94 9.03 -39.00
C ASN A 203 15.33 9.27 -38.36
N LEU A 204 15.46 10.27 -37.47
CA LEU A 204 16.74 10.65 -36.85
C LEU A 204 17.51 9.47 -36.22
N ILE A 205 16.82 8.59 -35.49
CA ILE A 205 17.46 7.46 -34.79
C ILE A 205 18.01 6.44 -35.79
N GLU A 206 17.27 6.17 -36.86
CA GLU A 206 17.72 5.26 -37.93
C GLU A 206 18.90 5.85 -38.70
N LEU A 207 18.86 7.15 -38.99
CA LEU A 207 19.94 7.86 -39.69
C LEU A 207 21.25 7.83 -38.88
N VAL A 208 21.17 7.93 -37.55
CA VAL A 208 22.35 7.75 -36.68
C VAL A 208 22.85 6.31 -36.70
N GLN A 209 21.95 5.32 -36.66
CA GLN A 209 22.35 3.90 -36.72
C GLN A 209 23.00 3.52 -38.06
N ARG A 210 22.64 4.20 -39.15
CA ARG A 210 23.24 4.03 -40.48
C ARG A 210 24.51 4.88 -40.67
N ASP A 211 25.03 5.50 -39.61
CA ASP A 211 26.22 6.38 -39.61
C ASP A 211 26.12 7.59 -40.57
N ASN A 212 24.90 8.02 -40.90
CA ASN A 212 24.67 9.07 -41.89
C ASN A 212 24.69 10.47 -41.24
N THR A 213 25.85 10.84 -40.74
CA THR A 213 26.09 12.05 -39.94
C THR A 213 25.90 13.35 -40.73
N GLY A 214 26.08 13.33 -42.06
CA GLY A 214 26.01 14.51 -42.92
C GLY A 214 24.63 15.17 -42.93
N ILE A 215 23.57 14.39 -43.10
CA ILE A 215 22.18 14.89 -43.11
C ILE A 215 21.81 15.48 -41.76
N ILE A 216 22.19 14.80 -40.67
CA ILE A 216 21.87 15.23 -39.31
C ILE A 216 22.50 16.59 -38.99
N VAL A 217 23.77 16.80 -39.40
CA VAL A 217 24.45 18.09 -39.21
C VAL A 217 23.79 19.18 -40.04
N ARG A 218 23.39 18.91 -41.29
CA ARG A 218 22.68 19.90 -42.12
C ARG A 218 21.32 20.27 -41.51
N LEU A 219 20.55 19.28 -41.06
CA LEU A 219 19.29 19.51 -40.34
C LEU A 219 19.51 20.36 -39.07
N ALA A 220 20.53 20.02 -38.27
CA ALA A 220 20.86 20.77 -37.07
C ALA A 220 21.25 22.23 -37.38
N ILE A 221 21.99 22.47 -38.47
CA ILE A 221 22.34 23.82 -38.94
C ILE A 221 21.09 24.59 -39.36
N VAL A 222 20.20 23.98 -40.15
CA VAL A 222 18.94 24.60 -40.59
C VAL A 222 18.12 25.03 -39.38
N ILE A 223 17.84 24.11 -38.45
CA ILE A 223 17.03 24.42 -37.25
C ILE A 223 17.73 25.45 -36.35
N ALA A 224 19.06 25.39 -36.18
CA ALA A 224 19.80 26.37 -35.38
C ALA A 224 19.81 27.77 -36.01
N SER A 225 19.87 27.84 -37.34
CA SER A 225 19.79 29.11 -38.06
C SER A 225 18.39 29.72 -37.96
N GLU A 226 17.33 28.90 -38.04
CA GLU A 226 15.95 29.32 -37.88
C GLU A 226 15.62 29.74 -36.44
N GLU A 227 16.10 29.01 -35.42
CA GLU A 227 15.96 29.42 -34.01
C GLU A 227 16.56 30.81 -33.77
N LYS A 228 17.75 31.07 -34.34
CA LYS A 228 18.41 32.39 -34.22
C LYS A 228 17.62 33.49 -34.91
N ASN A 229 17.02 33.19 -36.07
CA ASN A 229 16.17 34.14 -36.79
C ASN A 229 14.89 34.42 -36.00
N ASP A 230 14.21 33.39 -35.50
CA ASP A 230 13.00 33.51 -34.68
C ASP A 230 13.25 34.30 -33.40
N ASP A 231 14.36 34.06 -32.69
CA ASP A 231 14.75 34.84 -31.50
C ASP A 231 14.97 36.32 -31.85
N ARG A 232 15.56 36.62 -33.02
CA ARG A 232 15.73 38.00 -33.51
C ARG A 232 14.39 38.65 -33.81
N VAL A 233 13.46 37.93 -34.45
CA VAL A 233 12.11 38.44 -34.74
C VAL A 233 11.36 38.71 -33.45
N ARG A 234 11.38 37.79 -32.48
CA ARG A 234 10.72 37.95 -31.18
C ARG A 234 11.25 39.17 -30.44
N ALA A 235 12.57 39.33 -30.37
CA ALA A 235 13.19 40.50 -29.76
C ALA A 235 12.80 41.82 -30.45
N LEU A 236 12.65 41.82 -31.78
CA LEU A 236 12.18 42.99 -32.53
C LEU A 236 10.70 43.31 -32.24
N GLN A 237 9.84 42.29 -32.17
CA GLN A 237 8.42 42.46 -31.85
C GLN A 237 8.22 42.99 -30.41
N ASP A 238 8.98 42.48 -29.45
CA ASP A 238 8.91 42.94 -28.06
C ASP A 238 9.44 44.38 -27.92
N ALA A 239 10.55 44.72 -28.59
CA ALA A 239 11.07 46.09 -28.63
C ALA A 239 10.09 47.08 -29.29
N GLN A 240 9.35 46.64 -30.31
CA GLN A 240 8.33 47.45 -30.97
C GLN A 240 7.09 47.68 -30.09
N LYS A 241 6.71 46.70 -29.25
CA LYS A 241 5.63 46.85 -28.28
C LYS A 241 6.00 47.80 -27.14
N ASP A 242 7.23 47.71 -26.64
CA ASP A 242 7.66 48.48 -25.47
C ASP A 242 8.04 49.94 -25.82
N HIS A 243 8.60 50.19 -27.01
CA HIS A 243 9.13 51.50 -27.40
C HIS A 243 8.82 51.89 -28.85
N GLN A 244 7.54 52.15 -29.15
CA GLN A 244 7.05 52.52 -30.49
C GLN A 244 7.76 53.77 -31.09
N ASP A 245 8.15 54.74 -30.26
CA ASP A 245 8.77 56.01 -30.68
C ASP A 245 10.28 55.95 -30.97
N LEU A 246 10.98 54.92 -30.48
CA LEU A 246 12.42 54.72 -30.72
C LEU A 246 12.65 53.92 -32.01
N VAL A 247 11.78 52.96 -32.31
CA VAL A 247 11.90 52.07 -33.48
C VAL A 247 11.65 52.81 -34.79
N SER A 248 10.79 53.84 -34.80
CA SER A 248 10.52 54.65 -36.00
C SER A 248 11.70 55.53 -36.44
N LYS A 249 12.69 55.77 -35.57
CA LYS A 249 13.85 56.65 -35.84
C LYS A 249 15.09 55.91 -36.35
N PHE A 250 15.14 54.58 -36.25
CA PHE A 250 16.26 53.77 -36.73
C PHE A 250 15.89 52.98 -37.99
N THR A 251 16.06 53.61 -39.15
CA THR A 251 15.76 53.02 -40.48
C THR A 251 16.67 51.84 -40.89
N SER A 252 17.73 51.56 -40.14
CA SER A 252 18.69 50.47 -40.39
C SER A 252 18.26 49.11 -39.82
N PHE A 253 17.16 49.04 -39.08
CA PHE A 253 16.65 47.79 -38.47
C PHE A 253 15.50 47.12 -39.24
N THR A 254 15.08 47.69 -40.38
CA THR A 254 13.88 47.26 -41.12
C THR A 254 14.09 46.07 -42.07
N ILE A 255 15.33 45.60 -42.22
CA ILE A 255 15.71 44.52 -43.14
C ILE A 255 16.01 43.26 -42.30
N GLY A 256 15.06 42.34 -42.26
CA GLY A 256 15.17 41.06 -41.57
C GLY A 256 13.84 40.31 -41.54
N PRO A 257 13.85 39.01 -41.19
CA PRO A 257 12.64 38.18 -41.11
C PRO A 257 11.64 38.81 -40.13
N LYS A 258 10.35 38.83 -40.51
CA LYS A 258 9.29 39.49 -39.73
C LYS A 258 8.30 38.51 -39.12
N THR A 259 8.37 37.25 -39.52
CA THR A 259 7.48 36.17 -39.10
C THR A 259 8.26 35.10 -38.33
N ILE A 260 7.66 34.57 -37.25
CA ILE A 260 8.22 33.46 -36.47
C ILE A 260 7.80 32.16 -37.16
N ARG A 261 8.77 31.28 -37.46
CA ARG A 261 8.55 30.05 -38.24
C ARG A 261 8.41 28.81 -37.36
N GLY A 262 9.08 28.74 -36.21
CA GLY A 262 8.82 27.72 -35.18
C GLY A 262 9.36 26.31 -35.50
N TYR A 263 10.37 26.18 -36.38
CA TYR A 263 10.94 24.87 -36.77
C TYR A 263 11.46 24.05 -35.58
N LYS A 264 11.98 24.72 -34.54
CA LYS A 264 12.44 24.06 -33.32
C LYS A 264 11.29 23.37 -32.57
N GLU A 265 10.10 23.98 -32.54
CA GLU A 265 8.94 23.37 -31.90
C GLU A 265 8.40 22.19 -32.72
N LYS A 266 8.39 22.32 -34.05
CA LYS A 266 8.04 21.22 -34.97
C LYS A 266 9.00 20.03 -34.79
N PHE A 267 10.29 20.28 -34.64
CA PHE A 267 11.31 19.25 -34.36
C PHE A 267 11.04 18.49 -33.05
N LEU A 268 10.75 19.22 -31.96
CA LEU A 268 10.43 18.57 -30.68
C LEU A 268 9.14 17.73 -30.77
N LYS A 269 8.12 18.23 -31.46
CA LYS A 269 6.88 17.48 -31.72
C LYS A 269 7.09 16.23 -32.57
N ALA A 270 8.00 16.27 -33.55
CA ALA A 270 8.34 15.09 -34.34
C ALA A 270 8.97 13.99 -33.47
N ILE A 271 9.88 14.37 -32.55
CA ILE A 271 10.46 13.42 -31.57
C ILE A 271 9.36 12.82 -30.68
N GLU A 272 8.43 13.65 -30.20
CA GLU A 272 7.28 13.19 -29.42
C GLU A 272 6.41 12.21 -30.22
N ALA A 273 6.11 12.49 -31.48
CA ALA A 273 5.29 11.64 -32.33
C ALA A 273 5.92 10.25 -32.58
N VAL A 274 7.24 10.20 -32.81
CA VAL A 274 7.97 8.92 -32.98
C VAL A 274 7.90 8.08 -31.72
N ALA A 275 8.15 8.71 -30.55
CA ALA A 275 8.06 8.01 -29.28
C ALA A 275 6.62 7.49 -29.03
N GLN A 276 5.61 8.30 -29.32
CA GLN A 276 4.21 7.96 -29.10
C GLN A 276 3.77 6.75 -29.95
N ALA A 277 4.17 6.70 -31.22
CA ALA A 277 3.87 5.57 -32.10
C ALA A 277 4.46 4.25 -31.56
N LYS A 278 5.71 4.28 -31.06
CA LYS A 278 6.35 3.10 -30.46
C LYS A 278 5.69 2.69 -29.13
N PHE A 279 5.24 3.66 -28.33
CA PHE A 279 4.49 3.40 -27.10
C PHE A 279 3.12 2.79 -27.37
N GLU A 280 2.41 3.20 -28.42
CA GLU A 280 1.11 2.61 -28.77
C GLU A 280 1.27 1.13 -29.17
N GLN A 281 2.29 0.79 -29.95
CA GLN A 281 2.62 -0.61 -30.24
C GLN A 281 2.95 -1.39 -28.96
N THR A 282 3.76 -0.80 -28.08
CA THR A 282 4.10 -1.40 -26.77
C THR A 282 2.85 -1.58 -25.90
N ARG A 283 1.84 -0.71 -26.03
CA ARG A 283 0.57 -0.77 -25.30
C ARG A 283 -0.24 -2.00 -25.69
N GLU A 284 -0.37 -2.27 -26.97
CA GLU A 284 -1.06 -3.47 -27.48
C GLU A 284 -0.36 -4.74 -27.00
N GLU A 285 0.97 -4.79 -27.09
CA GLU A 285 1.76 -5.92 -26.61
C GLU A 285 1.61 -6.12 -25.09
N PHE A 286 1.60 -5.05 -24.29
CA PHE A 286 1.41 -5.12 -22.84
C PHE A 286 0.02 -5.59 -22.43
N GLN A 287 -1.02 -5.28 -23.21
CA GLN A 287 -2.36 -5.83 -22.97
C GLN A 287 -2.40 -7.35 -23.17
N THR A 288 -1.63 -7.87 -24.13
CA THR A 288 -1.56 -9.32 -24.40
C THR A 288 -0.68 -10.08 -23.39
N ASP A 289 0.50 -9.54 -23.04
CA ASP A 289 1.43 -10.17 -22.10
C ASP A 289 2.06 -9.12 -21.15
N PRO A 290 1.44 -8.91 -19.97
CA PRO A 290 1.91 -7.92 -19.00
C PRO A 290 3.26 -8.25 -18.37
N SER A 291 3.64 -9.54 -18.33
CA SER A 291 4.87 -9.99 -17.66
C SER A 291 6.15 -9.60 -18.41
N ARG A 292 6.03 -9.22 -19.68
CA ARG A 292 7.17 -8.94 -20.58
C ARG A 292 7.39 -7.46 -20.84
N LEU A 293 6.85 -6.57 -20.01
CA LEU A 293 7.03 -5.12 -20.15
C LEU A 293 8.51 -4.71 -20.28
N GLU A 294 9.41 -5.38 -19.56
CA GLU A 294 10.86 -5.15 -19.68
C GLU A 294 11.40 -5.43 -21.10
N LYS A 295 10.94 -6.50 -21.74
CA LYS A 295 11.39 -6.90 -23.08
C LYS A 295 10.79 -5.97 -24.14
N GLN A 296 9.51 -5.62 -23.98
CA GLN A 296 8.79 -4.75 -24.90
C GLN A 296 9.38 -3.33 -24.89
N THR A 297 9.80 -2.82 -23.72
CA THR A 297 10.42 -1.49 -23.58
C THR A 297 11.92 -1.45 -23.91
N LYS A 298 12.51 -2.51 -24.48
CA LYS A 298 13.96 -2.53 -24.80
C LYS A 298 14.35 -1.45 -25.81
N TRP A 299 13.46 -1.14 -26.76
CA TRP A 299 13.68 -0.09 -27.77
C TRP A 299 13.93 1.28 -27.11
N PHE A 300 13.25 1.58 -26.00
CA PHE A 300 13.37 2.85 -25.28
C PHE A 300 14.81 3.11 -24.84
N PHE A 301 15.43 2.11 -24.20
CA PHE A 301 16.80 2.24 -23.71
C PHE A 301 17.82 2.22 -24.85
N SER A 302 17.53 1.50 -25.94
CA SER A 302 18.36 1.48 -27.14
C SER A 302 18.39 2.84 -27.81
N ASP A 303 17.23 3.50 -27.95
CA ASP A 303 17.12 4.82 -28.57
C ASP A 303 17.90 5.88 -27.78
N ILE A 304 17.74 5.91 -26.45
CA ILE A 304 18.51 6.81 -25.58
C ILE A 304 20.02 6.54 -25.67
N TYR A 305 20.43 5.26 -25.77
CA TYR A 305 21.84 4.89 -25.94
C TYR A 305 22.41 5.41 -27.28
N VAL A 306 21.64 5.28 -28.36
CA VAL A 306 22.01 5.82 -29.68
C VAL A 306 22.13 7.35 -29.63
N CYS A 307 21.21 8.03 -28.94
CA CYS A 307 21.30 9.49 -28.73
C CYS A 307 22.56 9.87 -27.92
N LYS A 308 22.93 9.08 -26.92
CA LYS A 308 24.09 9.32 -26.07
C LYS A 308 25.41 9.21 -26.84
N GLU A 309 25.60 8.13 -27.60
CA GLU A 309 26.86 7.87 -28.31
C GLU A 309 26.96 8.64 -29.63
N GLY A 310 25.87 8.68 -30.42
CA GLY A 310 25.89 9.19 -31.79
C GLY A 310 25.47 10.65 -31.93
N MET A 311 24.42 11.10 -31.22
CA MET A 311 23.82 12.43 -31.47
C MET A 311 24.49 13.59 -30.73
N GLN A 312 25.18 13.35 -29.60
CA GLN A 312 25.74 14.44 -28.78
C GLN A 312 26.73 15.35 -29.52
N ASN A 313 27.48 14.80 -30.47
CA ASN A 313 28.50 15.56 -31.22
C ASN A 313 27.94 16.23 -32.49
N LEU A 314 26.74 15.86 -32.93
CA LEU A 314 26.15 16.33 -34.19
C LEU A 314 25.28 17.59 -34.00
N PHE A 315 24.80 17.82 -32.77
CA PHE A 315 23.94 18.95 -32.43
C PHE A 315 24.67 20.04 -31.63
N PRO A 316 24.18 21.30 -31.65
CA PRO A 316 24.74 22.36 -30.83
C PRO A 316 24.69 22.03 -29.33
N LYS A 317 25.80 22.25 -28.61
CA LYS A 317 25.89 22.01 -27.15
C LYS A 317 24.83 22.76 -26.33
N LYS A 318 24.34 23.91 -26.83
CA LYS A 318 23.26 24.70 -26.22
C LYS A 318 21.97 23.89 -26.04
N TRP A 319 21.68 22.96 -26.95
CA TRP A 319 20.43 22.20 -26.95
C TRP A 319 20.40 21.06 -25.95
N LYS A 320 21.57 20.58 -25.48
CA LYS A 320 21.67 19.43 -24.57
C LYS A 320 20.78 18.26 -25.05
N ILE A 321 20.96 17.86 -26.30
CA ILE A 321 20.03 16.96 -27.01
C ILE A 321 19.70 15.68 -26.23
N LEU A 322 20.69 15.09 -25.55
CA LEU A 322 20.47 13.93 -24.68
C LEU A 322 19.45 14.20 -23.58
N GLN A 323 19.55 15.35 -22.91
CA GLN A 323 18.62 15.72 -21.84
C GLN A 323 17.22 15.95 -22.40
N THR A 324 17.09 16.60 -23.56
CA THR A 324 15.81 16.80 -24.22
C THR A 324 15.13 15.49 -24.61
N TYR A 325 15.88 14.52 -25.18
CA TYR A 325 15.36 13.20 -25.48
C TYR A 325 14.94 12.46 -24.21
N VAL A 326 15.78 12.48 -23.17
CA VAL A 326 15.46 11.86 -21.88
C VAL A 326 14.19 12.45 -21.28
N ASP A 327 14.04 13.78 -21.26
CA ASP A 327 12.87 14.46 -20.68
C ASP A 327 11.58 14.10 -21.43
N ILE A 328 11.60 14.11 -22.77
CA ILE A 328 10.46 13.75 -23.61
C ILE A 328 10.09 12.27 -23.42
N TYR A 329 11.07 11.38 -23.52
CA TYR A 329 10.86 9.94 -23.41
C TYR A 329 10.38 9.56 -22.00
N HIS A 330 10.95 10.20 -20.97
CA HIS A 330 10.54 9.99 -19.59
C HIS A 330 9.10 10.44 -19.34
N LYS A 331 8.71 11.61 -19.86
CA LYS A 331 7.32 12.08 -19.79
C LYS A 331 6.35 11.09 -20.45
N GLN A 332 6.70 10.56 -21.62
CA GLN A 332 5.83 9.57 -22.28
C GLN A 332 5.76 8.23 -21.55
N MET A 333 6.87 7.76 -20.97
CA MET A 333 6.86 6.56 -20.13
C MET A 333 5.98 6.76 -18.89
N HIS A 334 6.06 7.93 -18.28
CA HIS A 334 5.20 8.33 -17.16
C HIS A 334 3.72 8.32 -17.57
N ASP A 335 3.37 9.02 -18.65
CA ASP A 335 1.98 9.10 -19.12
C ASP A 335 1.44 7.72 -19.54
N PHE A 336 2.28 6.88 -20.14
CA PHE A 336 1.97 5.49 -20.47
C PHE A 336 1.60 4.68 -19.22
N LEU A 337 2.44 4.68 -18.18
CA LEU A 337 2.18 3.90 -16.96
C LEU A 337 1.00 4.47 -16.16
N ILE A 338 0.87 5.80 -16.05
CA ILE A 338 -0.27 6.42 -15.39
C ILE A 338 -1.58 6.07 -16.09
N SER A 339 -1.60 6.01 -17.42
CA SER A 339 -2.82 5.64 -18.15
C SER A 339 -3.37 4.26 -17.78
N PHE A 340 -2.51 3.33 -17.34
CA PHE A 340 -2.92 2.02 -16.82
C PHE A 340 -3.33 2.08 -15.36
N VAL A 341 -2.66 2.89 -14.54
CA VAL A 341 -3.01 3.08 -13.12
C VAL A 341 -4.37 3.75 -12.96
N GLU A 342 -4.72 4.68 -13.85
CA GLU A 342 -6.00 5.38 -13.83
C GLU A 342 -7.14 4.59 -14.49
N ALA A 343 -6.84 3.47 -15.14
CA ALA A 343 -7.86 2.62 -15.73
C ALA A 343 -8.59 1.80 -14.65
N GLU A 344 -9.92 1.87 -14.61
CA GLU A 344 -10.75 1.14 -13.65
C GLU A 344 -10.63 -0.40 -13.78
N ASP A 345 -10.21 -0.90 -14.94
CA ASP A 345 -10.13 -2.34 -15.27
C ASP A 345 -8.70 -2.92 -15.16
N LEU A 346 -7.83 -2.37 -14.32
CA LEU A 346 -6.46 -2.85 -14.19
C LEU A 346 -6.44 -4.28 -13.60
N ARG A 347 -5.93 -5.25 -14.38
CA ARG A 347 -5.89 -6.65 -13.95
C ARG A 347 -4.74 -6.90 -12.97
N PRO A 348 -4.88 -7.85 -12.01
CA PRO A 348 -3.82 -8.15 -11.04
C PRO A 348 -2.43 -8.46 -11.66
N PRO A 349 -2.32 -9.21 -12.78
CA PRO A 349 -1.02 -9.40 -13.44
C PRO A 349 -0.41 -8.12 -14.03
N GLN A 350 -1.25 -7.17 -14.46
CA GLN A 350 -0.79 -5.88 -14.99
C GLN A 350 -0.28 -4.98 -13.87
N MET A 351 -0.94 -4.99 -12.70
CA MET A 351 -0.47 -4.28 -11.50
C MET A 351 0.95 -4.72 -11.13
N LEU A 352 1.19 -6.04 -11.02
CA LEU A 352 2.51 -6.56 -10.69
C LEU A 352 3.56 -6.25 -11.76
N GLY A 353 3.23 -6.43 -13.04
CA GLY A 353 4.14 -6.12 -14.15
C GLY A 353 4.60 -4.66 -14.15
N ILE A 354 3.69 -3.73 -13.86
CA ILE A 354 4.01 -2.30 -13.73
C ILE A 354 4.92 -2.06 -12.53
N VAL A 355 4.60 -2.64 -11.37
CA VAL A 355 5.34 -2.37 -10.14
C VAL A 355 6.76 -2.94 -10.18
N HIS A 356 6.95 -4.16 -10.71
CA HIS A 356 8.29 -4.75 -10.89
C HIS A 356 9.12 -3.94 -11.89
N TYR A 357 8.47 -3.38 -12.91
CA TYR A 357 9.15 -2.60 -13.94
C TYR A 357 9.77 -1.30 -13.42
N VAL A 358 9.23 -0.67 -12.37
CA VAL A 358 9.77 0.61 -11.86
C VAL A 358 11.21 0.47 -11.38
N GLN A 359 11.48 -0.58 -10.61
CA GLN A 359 12.83 -0.85 -10.11
C GLN A 359 13.80 -1.12 -11.28
N VAL A 360 13.36 -1.89 -12.27
CA VAL A 360 14.14 -2.22 -13.47
C VAL A 360 14.41 -0.96 -14.31
N TYR A 361 13.42 -0.09 -14.47
CA TYR A 361 13.52 1.16 -15.22
C TYR A 361 14.60 2.06 -14.63
N TYR A 362 14.54 2.35 -13.32
CA TYR A 362 15.53 3.19 -12.67
C TYR A 362 16.93 2.56 -12.67
N ALA A 363 17.04 1.24 -12.51
CA ALA A 363 18.32 0.54 -12.65
C ALA A 363 18.93 0.69 -14.05
N LYS A 364 18.11 0.58 -15.11
CA LYS A 364 18.57 0.77 -16.50
C LYS A 364 18.89 2.23 -16.83
N MET A 365 18.11 3.19 -16.33
CA MET A 365 18.41 4.62 -16.50
C MET A 365 19.72 5.02 -15.80
N ASN A 366 19.98 4.49 -14.60
CA ASN A 366 21.25 4.69 -13.91
C ASN A 366 22.44 4.12 -14.71
N LYS A 367 22.28 2.95 -15.35
CA LYS A 367 23.31 2.38 -16.25
C LYS A 367 23.60 3.27 -17.48
N LEU A 368 22.59 3.99 -17.98
CA LEU A 368 22.75 4.96 -19.07
C LEU A 368 23.43 6.27 -18.61
N GLY A 369 23.63 6.47 -17.30
CA GLY A 369 24.30 7.63 -16.72
C GLY A 369 23.34 8.78 -16.34
N VAL A 370 22.04 8.53 -16.33
CA VAL A 370 21.02 9.49 -15.87
C VAL A 370 20.63 9.13 -14.45
N SER A 371 20.91 10.03 -13.50
CA SER A 371 20.56 9.81 -12.09
C SER A 371 19.05 9.99 -11.86
N GLN A 372 18.47 9.20 -10.96
CA GLN A 372 17.05 9.31 -10.56
C GLN A 372 16.63 10.74 -10.15
N ALA A 373 17.53 11.56 -9.59
CA ALA A 373 17.23 12.94 -9.21
C ALA A 373 16.97 13.89 -10.40
N GLN A 374 17.42 13.53 -11.60
CA GLN A 374 17.22 14.29 -12.83
C GLN A 374 15.90 13.92 -13.52
N LEU A 375 15.34 12.75 -13.20
CA LEU A 375 14.07 12.26 -13.75
C LEU A 375 12.92 12.77 -12.89
N LYS A 376 12.28 13.85 -13.34
CA LYS A 376 11.08 14.43 -12.73
C LYS A 376 10.01 14.59 -13.80
N PRO A 377 8.74 14.16 -13.56
CA PRO A 377 8.17 13.57 -12.34
C PRO A 377 8.67 12.15 -12.00
N HIS A 378 8.22 11.56 -10.89
CA HIS A 378 8.51 10.14 -10.66
C HIS A 378 7.76 9.32 -11.70
N VAL A 379 8.31 8.21 -12.20
CA VAL A 379 7.71 7.39 -13.29
C VAL A 379 6.25 6.98 -13.02
N LEU A 380 5.89 6.92 -11.74
CA LEU A 380 4.61 6.45 -11.21
C LEU A 380 4.04 7.35 -10.10
N ASP A 381 4.56 8.58 -9.93
CA ASP A 381 4.11 9.53 -8.91
C ASP A 381 4.07 8.98 -7.46
N SER A 382 4.97 8.05 -7.12
CA SER A 382 5.00 7.35 -5.82
C SER A 382 3.73 6.54 -5.49
N ARG A 383 2.86 6.25 -6.47
CA ARG A 383 1.65 5.40 -6.32
C ARG A 383 1.94 3.90 -6.30
N GLU A 384 3.20 3.51 -6.29
CA GLU A 384 3.61 2.10 -6.18
C GLU A 384 2.94 1.43 -4.99
N GLY A 385 3.01 2.05 -3.81
CA GLY A 385 2.41 1.57 -2.56
C GLY A 385 0.89 1.37 -2.65
N ASP A 386 0.19 2.25 -3.36
CA ASP A 386 -1.25 2.17 -3.56
C ASP A 386 -1.62 0.98 -4.45
N LEU A 387 -0.87 0.75 -5.53
CA LEU A 387 -1.04 -0.43 -6.39
C LEU A 387 -0.79 -1.73 -5.62
N ILE A 388 0.23 -1.79 -4.75
CA ILE A 388 0.47 -2.96 -3.88
C ILE A 388 -0.74 -3.21 -2.99
N ARG A 389 -1.22 -2.14 -2.36
CA ARG A 389 -2.33 -2.22 -1.41
C ARG A 389 -3.60 -2.68 -2.11
N GLU A 390 -3.85 -2.20 -3.32
CA GLU A 390 -4.98 -2.61 -4.13
C GLU A 390 -4.88 -4.09 -4.54
N TYR A 391 -3.73 -4.52 -5.07
CA TYR A 391 -3.46 -5.92 -5.38
C TYR A 391 -3.68 -6.83 -4.16
N ARG A 392 -3.11 -6.47 -3.01
CA ARG A 392 -3.31 -7.18 -1.74
C ARG A 392 -4.79 -7.21 -1.33
N ASN A 393 -5.51 -6.10 -1.50
CA ASN A 393 -6.93 -6.04 -1.18
C ASN A 393 -7.77 -6.94 -2.10
N ILE A 394 -7.38 -7.13 -3.36
CA ILE A 394 -8.06 -8.05 -4.27
C ILE A 394 -7.96 -9.49 -3.75
N ILE A 395 -6.74 -9.94 -3.40
CA ILE A 395 -6.51 -11.28 -2.81
C ILE A 395 -7.27 -11.41 -1.48
N THR A 396 -7.15 -10.41 -0.61
CA THR A 396 -7.81 -10.43 0.71
C THR A 396 -9.33 -10.47 0.58
N LYS A 397 -9.94 -9.71 -0.34
CA LYS A 397 -11.39 -9.75 -0.60
C LYS A 397 -11.84 -11.08 -1.16
N ALA A 398 -11.06 -11.68 -2.06
CA ALA A 398 -11.35 -13.00 -2.61
C ALA A 398 -11.34 -14.07 -1.51
N LEU A 399 -10.32 -14.05 -0.64
CA LEU A 399 -10.19 -14.90 0.53
C LEU A 399 -11.39 -14.76 1.48
N THR A 400 -11.74 -13.53 1.88
CA THR A 400 -12.88 -13.28 2.78
C THR A 400 -14.20 -13.74 2.17
N SER A 401 -14.44 -13.42 0.89
CA SER A 401 -15.66 -13.86 0.19
C SER A 401 -15.78 -15.38 0.11
N TRP A 402 -14.65 -16.09 -0.01
CA TRP A 402 -14.66 -17.55 -0.02
C TRP A 402 -14.93 -18.13 1.37
N MET A 403 -14.26 -17.61 2.41
CA MET A 403 -14.50 -18.00 3.80
C MET A 403 -15.96 -17.75 4.23
N ASP A 404 -16.55 -16.61 3.82
CA ASP A 404 -17.96 -16.30 4.09
C ASP A 404 -18.92 -17.28 3.40
N ARG A 405 -18.65 -17.63 2.14
CA ARG A 405 -19.45 -18.62 1.40
C ARG A 405 -19.41 -19.99 2.06
N MET A 406 -18.23 -20.40 2.50
CA MET A 406 -18.04 -21.66 3.22
C MET A 406 -18.76 -21.64 4.56
N TYR A 407 -18.65 -20.55 5.34
CA TYR A 407 -19.39 -20.39 6.58
C TYR A 407 -20.91 -20.46 6.39
N ILE A 408 -21.46 -19.83 5.35
CA ILE A 408 -22.89 -19.92 5.03
C ILE A 408 -23.31 -21.37 4.76
N SER A 409 -22.48 -22.12 4.03
CA SER A 409 -22.72 -23.54 3.76
C SER A 409 -22.65 -24.39 5.03
N ASP A 410 -21.59 -24.22 5.83
CA ASP A 410 -21.37 -24.93 7.09
C ASP A 410 -22.50 -24.68 8.08
N ARG A 411 -22.88 -23.41 8.27
CA ARG A 411 -23.99 -23.03 9.13
C ARG A 411 -25.30 -23.68 8.69
N LYS A 412 -25.59 -23.69 7.39
CA LYS A 412 -26.79 -24.33 6.86
C LYS A 412 -26.78 -25.83 7.15
N ASN A 413 -25.67 -26.50 6.90
CA ASN A 413 -25.53 -27.95 7.12
C ASN A 413 -25.62 -28.32 8.60
N PHE A 414 -24.97 -27.54 9.48
CA PHE A 414 -25.03 -27.73 10.92
C PHE A 414 -26.44 -27.54 11.48
N VAL A 415 -27.13 -26.46 11.11
CA VAL A 415 -28.49 -26.16 11.61
C VAL A 415 -29.52 -27.16 11.07
N SER A 416 -29.37 -27.61 9.81
CA SER A 416 -30.24 -28.62 9.21
C SER A 416 -29.92 -30.06 9.60
N ARG A 417 -28.86 -30.27 10.40
CA ARG A 417 -28.40 -31.60 10.86
C ARG A 417 -28.10 -32.55 9.69
N ALA A 418 -27.51 -32.00 8.63
CA ALA A 418 -27.18 -32.74 7.42
C ALA A 418 -26.13 -33.82 7.72
N THR A 419 -26.52 -35.10 7.68
CA THR A 419 -25.61 -36.23 7.97
C THR A 419 -24.66 -36.53 6.80
N ASP A 420 -25.03 -36.12 5.59
CA ASP A 420 -24.21 -36.26 4.38
C ASP A 420 -23.05 -35.26 4.32
N ALA A 421 -23.02 -34.27 5.20
CA ALA A 421 -21.94 -33.29 5.31
C ALA A 421 -20.84 -33.68 6.33
N ILE A 422 -21.05 -34.77 7.06
CA ILE A 422 -20.04 -35.42 7.91
C ILE A 422 -19.53 -36.67 7.17
N GLU A 423 -18.23 -36.93 7.28
CA GLU A 423 -17.61 -38.17 6.81
C GLU A 423 -16.70 -38.77 7.88
N GLN A 424 -16.28 -40.02 7.69
CA GLN A 424 -15.26 -40.66 8.53
C GLN A 424 -13.93 -40.63 7.78
N ASP A 425 -12.87 -40.20 8.46
CA ASP A 425 -11.51 -40.30 7.95
C ASP A 425 -11.02 -41.78 7.93
N PRO A 426 -9.85 -42.09 7.35
CA PRO A 426 -9.32 -43.46 7.31
C PRO A 426 -9.16 -44.12 8.68
N ASP A 427 -9.02 -43.32 9.73
CA ASP A 427 -8.88 -43.77 11.12
C ASP A 427 -10.24 -43.90 11.83
N GLY A 428 -11.34 -43.53 11.16
CA GLY A 428 -12.71 -43.65 11.64
C GLY A 428 -13.26 -42.39 12.30
N HIS A 429 -12.47 -41.33 12.43
CA HIS A 429 -12.91 -40.10 13.10
C HIS A 429 -13.90 -39.31 12.25
N PHE A 430 -14.91 -38.73 12.90
CA PHE A 430 -15.82 -37.83 12.20
C PHE A 430 -15.13 -36.52 11.77
N ARG A 431 -15.37 -36.11 10.52
CA ARG A 431 -14.82 -34.90 9.89
C ARG A 431 -15.91 -34.14 9.14
N THR A 432 -15.81 -32.82 9.10
CA THR A 432 -16.61 -32.04 8.16
C THR A 432 -15.97 -32.07 6.76
N LYS A 433 -16.80 -32.16 5.72
CA LYS A 433 -16.31 -32.15 4.33
C LYS A 433 -15.63 -30.84 3.93
N THR A 434 -15.92 -29.75 4.62
CA THR A 434 -15.41 -28.42 4.29
C THR A 434 -14.02 -28.13 4.85
N LEU A 435 -13.53 -28.92 5.82
CA LEU A 435 -12.20 -28.72 6.42
C LEU A 435 -11.08 -28.81 5.37
N GLY A 436 -11.05 -29.90 4.59
CA GLY A 436 -10.00 -30.11 3.57
C GLY A 436 -10.07 -29.05 2.46
N ASP A 437 -11.28 -28.71 2.02
CA ASP A 437 -11.50 -27.67 1.01
C ASP A 437 -10.99 -26.30 1.48
N MET A 438 -11.17 -25.96 2.76
CA MET A 438 -10.68 -24.72 3.37
C MET A 438 -9.17 -24.60 3.26
N TRP A 439 -8.45 -25.62 3.72
CA TRP A 439 -7.00 -25.60 3.75
C TRP A 439 -6.39 -25.62 2.35
N ARG A 440 -6.99 -26.37 1.41
CA ARG A 440 -6.59 -26.33 0.00
C ARG A 440 -6.74 -24.93 -0.60
N MET A 441 -7.85 -24.24 -0.33
CA MET A 441 -8.05 -22.88 -0.82
C MET A 441 -7.05 -21.90 -0.19
N LEU A 442 -6.79 -22.00 1.12
CA LEU A 442 -5.77 -21.18 1.78
C LEU A 442 -4.39 -21.37 1.13
N HIS A 443 -4.04 -22.60 0.79
CA HIS A 443 -2.82 -22.91 0.04
C HIS A 443 -2.78 -22.22 -1.33
N GLU A 444 -3.83 -22.35 -2.14
CA GLU A 444 -3.92 -21.68 -3.46
C GLU A 444 -3.77 -20.15 -3.37
N GLN A 445 -4.36 -19.52 -2.34
CA GLN A 445 -4.20 -18.08 -2.12
C GLN A 445 -2.81 -17.71 -1.61
N ALA A 446 -2.13 -18.60 -0.87
CA ALA A 446 -0.76 -18.41 -0.44
C ALA A 446 0.21 -18.49 -1.64
N GLU A 447 0.00 -19.45 -2.55
CA GLU A 447 0.75 -19.53 -3.81
C GLU A 447 0.55 -18.26 -4.66
N ALA A 448 -0.69 -17.80 -4.84
CA ALA A 448 -0.99 -16.57 -5.57
C ALA A 448 -0.32 -15.33 -4.94
N ALA A 449 -0.16 -15.30 -3.61
CA ALA A 449 0.60 -14.25 -2.93
C ALA A 449 2.11 -14.41 -3.17
N GLY A 450 2.63 -15.64 -3.18
CA GLY A 450 4.04 -15.93 -3.47
C GLY A 450 4.45 -15.53 -4.89
N ASP A 451 3.57 -15.70 -5.87
CA ASP A 451 3.76 -15.26 -7.27
C ASP A 451 3.91 -13.74 -7.43
N SER A 452 3.58 -12.97 -6.39
CA SER A 452 3.80 -11.52 -6.40
C SER A 452 5.26 -11.10 -6.25
N GLU A 453 6.17 -12.05 -5.97
CA GLU A 453 7.61 -11.85 -5.71
C GLU A 453 7.92 -10.76 -4.66
N ARG A 454 6.99 -10.52 -3.72
CA ARG A 454 7.15 -9.50 -2.69
C ARG A 454 6.71 -9.93 -1.30
N GLU A 455 7.60 -9.68 -0.34
CA GLU A 455 7.42 -10.03 1.07
C GLU A 455 6.21 -9.31 1.71
N ASP A 456 6.01 -8.03 1.41
CA ASP A 456 4.96 -7.20 2.05
C ASP A 456 3.52 -7.62 1.65
N VAL A 457 3.34 -8.12 0.42
CA VAL A 457 2.09 -8.72 -0.04
C VAL A 457 1.83 -10.04 0.68
N VAL A 458 2.83 -10.92 0.74
CA VAL A 458 2.75 -12.24 1.38
C VAL A 458 2.44 -12.10 2.87
N GLU A 459 3.13 -11.22 3.59
CA GLU A 459 2.86 -10.92 5.01
C GLU A 459 1.43 -10.40 5.23
N GLY A 460 0.96 -9.55 4.32
CA GLY A 460 -0.38 -9.00 4.38
C GLY A 460 -1.47 -10.05 4.15
N VAL A 461 -1.28 -10.96 3.19
CA VAL A 461 -2.20 -12.07 2.91
C VAL A 461 -2.20 -13.08 4.06
N MET A 462 -1.03 -13.44 4.61
CA MET A 462 -0.91 -14.34 5.76
C MET A 462 -1.66 -13.77 6.99
N THR A 463 -1.52 -12.47 7.25
CA THR A 463 -2.25 -11.78 8.34
C THR A 463 -3.77 -11.85 8.15
N ALA A 464 -4.25 -11.72 6.90
CA ALA A 464 -5.67 -11.84 6.58
C ALA A 464 -6.18 -13.27 6.77
N MET A 465 -5.37 -14.28 6.42
CA MET A 465 -5.69 -15.69 6.67
C MET A 465 -5.79 -16.00 8.16
N PHE A 466 -4.86 -15.51 8.98
CA PHE A 466 -4.94 -15.67 10.44
C PHE A 466 -6.23 -15.08 11.00
N SER A 467 -6.59 -13.88 10.56
CA SER A 467 -7.82 -13.21 10.97
C SER A 467 -9.08 -14.00 10.56
N ALA A 468 -9.07 -14.58 9.36
CA ALA A 468 -10.18 -15.39 8.85
C ALA A 468 -10.34 -16.71 9.63
N LEU A 469 -9.23 -17.38 9.97
CA LEU A 469 -9.23 -18.60 10.77
C LEU A 469 -9.76 -18.33 12.20
N LYS A 470 -9.30 -17.26 12.87
CA LYS A 470 -9.81 -16.85 14.18
C LYS A 470 -11.30 -16.53 14.16
N THR A 471 -11.73 -15.82 13.11
CA THR A 471 -13.15 -15.48 12.93
C THR A 471 -14.00 -16.75 12.78
N ARG A 472 -13.51 -17.76 12.05
CA ARG A 472 -14.19 -19.05 11.90
C ARG A 472 -14.30 -19.81 13.22
N GLN A 473 -13.25 -19.83 14.05
CA GLN A 473 -13.30 -20.44 15.39
C GLN A 473 -14.42 -19.81 16.24
N GLN A 474 -14.48 -18.48 16.31
CA GLN A 474 -15.51 -17.75 17.05
C GLN A 474 -16.93 -17.98 16.50
N GLN A 475 -17.05 -18.07 15.17
CA GLN A 475 -18.32 -18.38 14.51
C GLN A 475 -18.84 -19.77 14.87
N TRP A 476 -17.95 -20.78 14.93
CA TRP A 476 -18.32 -22.12 15.38
C TRP A 476 -18.72 -22.16 16.85
N GLU A 477 -17.93 -21.54 17.73
CA GLU A 477 -18.23 -21.45 19.16
C GLU A 477 -19.62 -20.85 19.40
N THR A 478 -19.90 -19.71 18.77
CA THR A 478 -21.20 -19.02 18.88
C THR A 478 -22.34 -19.90 18.37
N LEU A 479 -22.15 -20.56 17.21
CA LEU A 479 -23.19 -21.37 16.60
C LEU A 479 -23.51 -22.63 17.42
N ILE A 480 -22.50 -23.25 18.01
CA ILE A 480 -22.66 -24.41 18.90
C ILE A 480 -23.42 -23.99 20.15
N ASP A 481 -23.03 -22.88 20.79
CA ASP A 481 -23.70 -22.35 21.98
C ASP A 481 -25.18 -22.06 21.71
N GLU A 482 -25.49 -21.39 20.60
CA GLU A 482 -26.87 -21.08 20.21
C GLU A 482 -27.74 -22.33 20.04
N GLU A 483 -27.19 -23.41 19.46
CA GLU A 483 -27.92 -24.65 19.24
C GLU A 483 -28.03 -25.49 20.53
N VAL A 484 -26.97 -25.58 21.33
CA VAL A 484 -26.96 -26.32 22.62
C VAL A 484 -27.90 -25.67 23.64
N GLU A 485 -28.04 -24.35 23.61
CA GLU A 485 -28.95 -23.61 24.49
C GLU A 485 -30.43 -23.92 24.24
N ARG A 486 -30.81 -24.31 23.02
CA ARG A 486 -32.19 -24.72 22.70
C ARG A 486 -32.61 -25.99 23.45
N TYR A 487 -31.65 -26.83 23.85
CA TYR A 487 -31.90 -28.08 24.59
C TYR A 487 -32.08 -27.88 26.10
N LYS A 488 -32.11 -26.63 26.61
CA LYS A 488 -32.50 -26.36 28.01
C LYS A 488 -33.93 -26.81 28.33
N ASN A 489 -34.84 -26.67 27.37
CA ASN A 489 -36.23 -27.12 27.46
C ASN A 489 -36.58 -27.92 26.21
N PRO A 490 -36.13 -29.19 26.12
CA PRO A 490 -36.25 -29.96 24.89
C PRO A 490 -37.73 -30.21 24.54
N THR A 491 -38.08 -29.95 23.29
CA THR A 491 -39.35 -30.38 22.67
C THR A 491 -39.16 -31.76 22.02
N PRO A 492 -40.23 -32.53 21.78
CA PRO A 492 -40.11 -33.83 21.11
C PRO A 492 -39.38 -33.77 19.76
N GLU A 493 -39.63 -32.72 18.97
CA GLU A 493 -38.97 -32.48 17.67
C GLU A 493 -37.45 -32.23 17.80
N LEU A 494 -37.01 -31.59 18.89
CA LEU A 494 -35.58 -31.37 19.15
C LEU A 494 -34.87 -32.67 19.56
N LEU A 495 -35.56 -33.54 20.27
CA LEU A 495 -35.01 -34.83 20.72
C LEU A 495 -34.74 -35.78 19.55
N GLU A 496 -35.58 -35.76 18.51
CA GLU A 496 -35.35 -36.52 17.28
C GLU A 496 -34.05 -36.10 16.55
N ASN A 497 -33.61 -34.85 16.76
CA ASN A 497 -32.42 -34.27 16.15
C ASN A 497 -31.20 -34.23 17.09
N LEU A 498 -31.27 -34.88 18.26
CA LEU A 498 -30.20 -34.85 19.26
C LEU A 498 -28.94 -35.57 18.80
N GLN A 499 -29.08 -36.82 18.35
CA GLN A 499 -27.94 -37.63 17.91
C GLN A 499 -27.21 -36.99 16.72
N PRO A 500 -27.90 -36.49 15.66
CA PRO A 500 -27.23 -35.73 14.61
C PRO A 500 -26.49 -34.49 15.12
N LEU A 501 -27.03 -33.74 16.09
CA LEU A 501 -26.31 -32.61 16.69
C LEU A 501 -25.04 -33.07 17.42
N GLN A 502 -25.15 -34.16 18.18
CA GLN A 502 -24.04 -34.79 18.89
C GLN A 502 -22.92 -35.19 17.91
N ASP A 503 -23.25 -35.88 16.82
CA ASP A 503 -22.30 -36.27 15.77
C ASP A 503 -21.61 -35.04 15.16
N TRP A 504 -22.36 -33.97 14.90
CA TRP A 504 -21.81 -32.70 14.39
C TRP A 504 -20.84 -32.03 15.37
N ILE A 505 -21.16 -31.99 16.66
CA ILE A 505 -20.29 -31.40 17.68
C ILE A 505 -18.96 -32.17 17.75
N LEU A 506 -19.01 -33.51 17.70
CA LEU A 506 -17.80 -34.34 17.71
C LEU A 506 -17.00 -34.20 16.42
N ALA A 507 -17.65 -34.09 15.26
CA ALA A 507 -16.97 -33.82 13.99
C ALA A 507 -16.20 -32.50 14.03
N ILE A 508 -16.81 -31.43 14.57
CA ILE A 508 -16.16 -30.13 14.72
C ILE A 508 -14.99 -30.22 15.72
N ALA A 509 -15.15 -30.95 16.82
CA ALA A 509 -14.07 -31.16 17.81
C ALA A 509 -12.86 -31.87 17.19
N ASN A 510 -13.10 -32.97 16.47
CA ASN A 510 -12.06 -33.68 15.75
C ASN A 510 -11.35 -32.76 14.75
N ASP A 511 -12.11 -31.99 13.96
CA ASP A 511 -11.55 -31.06 12.96
C ASP A 511 -10.61 -30.03 13.58
N GLN A 512 -10.94 -29.53 14.77
CA GLN A 512 -10.06 -28.60 15.47
C GLN A 512 -8.75 -29.29 15.87
N ILE A 513 -8.82 -30.52 16.38
CA ILE A 513 -7.61 -31.28 16.75
C ILE A 513 -6.78 -31.59 15.51
N ALA A 514 -7.36 -31.98 14.38
CA ALA A 514 -6.58 -32.19 13.15
C ALA A 514 -5.84 -30.94 12.66
N CYS A 515 -6.28 -29.74 13.05
CA CYS A 515 -5.54 -28.52 12.73
C CYS A 515 -4.22 -28.41 13.51
N VAL A 516 -4.10 -29.06 14.67
CA VAL A 516 -2.96 -28.96 15.61
C VAL A 516 -2.29 -30.31 15.94
N ASP A 517 -2.80 -31.39 15.37
CA ASP A 517 -2.35 -32.77 15.61
C ASP A 517 -1.08 -33.06 14.82
N ASP A 518 0.03 -32.56 15.36
CA ASP A 518 1.38 -32.85 14.90
C ASP A 518 1.91 -34.12 15.59
N ALA A 519 2.56 -34.99 14.81
CA ALA A 519 3.39 -36.05 15.37
C ALA A 519 4.48 -35.43 16.27
N ALA A 520 5.00 -36.23 17.21
CA ALA A 520 6.05 -35.76 18.11
C ALA A 520 7.25 -35.20 17.31
N GLY A 521 7.84 -34.10 17.79
CA GLY A 521 8.82 -33.33 17.01
C GLY A 521 10.07 -34.12 16.59
N ASP A 522 10.48 -35.08 17.41
CA ASP A 522 11.51 -36.07 17.10
C ASP A 522 11.12 -37.00 15.93
N VAL A 523 9.85 -37.40 15.87
CA VAL A 523 9.29 -38.20 14.78
C VAL A 523 9.18 -37.39 13.49
N ILE A 524 8.87 -36.09 13.54
CA ILE A 524 8.82 -35.21 12.36
C ILE A 524 10.22 -34.95 11.79
N GLU A 525 11.24 -34.83 12.66
CA GLU A 525 12.63 -34.63 12.24
C GLU A 525 13.23 -35.88 11.56
N GLU A 526 12.83 -37.07 11.99
CA GLU A 526 13.28 -38.35 11.41
C GLU A 526 12.43 -38.80 10.20
N ASP A 527 11.11 -38.61 10.33
CA ASP A 527 9.97 -38.93 9.45
C ASP A 527 9.38 -37.76 8.61
N PRO A 528 9.88 -37.36 7.42
CA PRO A 528 9.25 -36.27 6.65
C PRO A 528 7.78 -36.54 6.24
N THR A 529 7.36 -37.80 6.27
CA THR A 529 5.98 -38.25 6.01
C THR A 529 5.12 -38.40 7.27
N ALA A 530 5.68 -38.07 8.44
CA ALA A 530 4.95 -38.07 9.69
C ALA A 530 3.71 -37.15 9.62
N GLN A 531 2.70 -37.49 10.42
CA GLN A 531 1.47 -36.72 10.51
C GLN A 531 1.78 -35.29 10.98
N LYS A 532 1.32 -34.32 10.19
CA LYS A 532 1.40 -32.89 10.51
C LYS A 532 0.00 -32.33 10.51
N GLY A 533 -0.33 -31.56 11.52
CA GLY A 533 -1.56 -30.79 11.60
C GLY A 533 -1.63 -29.77 10.47
N TYR A 534 -2.85 -29.37 10.12
CA TYR A 534 -3.05 -28.41 9.03
C TYR A 534 -2.34 -27.07 9.28
N LEU A 535 -2.24 -26.61 10.54
CA LEU A 535 -1.58 -25.35 10.87
C LEU A 535 -0.06 -25.41 10.63
N THR A 536 0.56 -26.56 10.88
CA THR A 536 1.99 -26.78 10.62
C THR A 536 2.27 -26.86 9.13
N ARG A 537 1.42 -27.54 8.35
CA ARG A 537 1.49 -27.54 6.87
C ARG A 537 1.32 -26.13 6.31
N PHE A 538 0.35 -25.37 6.81
CA PHE A 538 0.13 -23.98 6.43
C PHE A 538 1.37 -23.11 6.65
N ARG A 539 2.06 -23.28 7.79
CA ARG A 539 3.32 -22.57 8.04
C ARG A 539 4.41 -22.95 7.04
N GLU A 540 4.53 -24.24 6.71
CA GLU A 540 5.49 -24.74 5.73
C GLU A 540 5.21 -24.24 4.32
N ASP A 541 3.93 -24.18 3.93
CA ASP A 541 3.51 -23.67 2.63
C ASP A 541 4.04 -22.25 2.41
N PHE A 542 3.87 -21.37 3.39
CA PHE A 542 4.41 -20.00 3.34
C PHE A 542 5.95 -19.95 3.36
N ALA A 543 6.59 -20.86 4.09
CA ALA A 543 8.06 -20.92 4.15
C ALA A 543 8.69 -21.40 2.83
N ASN A 544 7.96 -22.22 2.07
CA ASN A 544 8.41 -22.81 0.81
C ASN A 544 8.05 -21.98 -0.43
N LEU A 545 7.35 -20.84 -0.27
CA LEU A 545 7.03 -19.95 -1.39
C LEU A 545 8.30 -19.40 -2.05
N PRO A 546 8.25 -19.07 -3.37
CA PRO A 546 9.37 -18.43 -4.08
C PRO A 546 9.85 -17.15 -3.39
N THR A 547 8.92 -16.39 -2.82
CA THR A 547 9.19 -15.26 -1.93
C THR A 547 8.48 -15.48 -0.59
N PRO A 548 9.18 -16.00 0.43
CA PRO A 548 8.59 -16.24 1.74
C PRO A 548 8.39 -14.92 2.50
N PRO A 549 7.54 -14.91 3.54
CA PRO A 549 7.42 -13.76 4.44
C PRO A 549 8.77 -13.49 5.14
N SER A 550 9.01 -12.23 5.54
CA SER A 550 10.29 -11.88 6.14
C SER A 550 10.54 -12.64 7.44
N ALA A 551 11.79 -13.02 7.69
CA ALA A 551 12.18 -13.71 8.93
C ALA A 551 11.79 -12.90 10.18
N LYS A 552 11.82 -11.56 10.08
CA LYS A 552 11.39 -10.66 11.15
C LYS A 552 9.89 -10.82 11.42
N TYR A 553 9.05 -10.74 10.40
CA TYR A 553 7.61 -10.92 10.53
C TYR A 553 7.28 -12.29 11.14
N MET A 554 7.91 -13.35 10.64
CA MET A 554 7.68 -14.71 11.16
C MET A 554 8.09 -14.86 12.63
N SER A 555 9.22 -14.27 13.04
CA SER A 555 9.71 -14.36 14.41
C SER A 555 8.89 -13.59 15.44
N THR A 556 8.17 -12.53 15.04
CA THR A 556 7.35 -11.72 15.95
C THR A 556 5.86 -11.99 15.76
N ASN A 557 5.32 -11.66 14.59
CA ASN A 557 3.89 -11.68 14.35
C ASN A 557 3.42 -13.07 13.95
N GLY A 558 4.11 -13.71 13.00
CA GLY A 558 3.73 -15.03 12.50
C GLY A 558 3.66 -16.09 13.59
N THR A 559 4.72 -16.22 14.40
CA THR A 559 4.76 -17.20 15.50
C THR A 559 3.70 -16.92 16.56
N THR A 560 3.55 -15.67 16.99
CA THR A 560 2.53 -15.29 17.98
C THR A 560 1.11 -15.57 17.47
N GLU A 561 0.81 -15.25 16.21
CA GLU A 561 -0.51 -15.50 15.62
C GLU A 561 -0.79 -17.00 15.46
N LEU A 562 0.22 -17.80 15.11
CA LEU A 562 0.14 -19.26 15.04
C LEU A 562 -0.10 -19.89 16.41
N ASP A 563 0.61 -19.45 17.45
CA ASP A 563 0.41 -19.94 18.82
C ASP A 563 -1.02 -19.63 19.30
N VAL A 564 -1.51 -18.40 19.07
CA VAL A 564 -2.89 -18.02 19.42
C VAL A 564 -3.92 -18.86 18.65
N LEU A 565 -3.67 -19.18 17.38
CA LEU A 565 -4.55 -20.05 16.60
C LEU A 565 -4.53 -21.48 17.13
N ARG A 566 -3.35 -22.01 17.47
CA ARG A 566 -3.18 -23.36 18.03
C ARG A 566 -3.96 -23.49 19.33
N ASP A 567 -3.78 -22.55 20.24
CA ASP A 567 -4.49 -22.51 21.52
C ASP A 567 -6.01 -22.41 21.28
N GLY A 568 -6.45 -21.55 20.34
CA GLY A 568 -7.86 -21.42 19.96
C GLY A 568 -8.49 -22.69 19.38
N TYR A 569 -7.72 -23.51 18.65
CA TYR A 569 -8.20 -24.81 18.17
C TYR A 569 -8.40 -25.81 19.33
N VAL A 570 -7.46 -25.87 20.27
CA VAL A 570 -7.57 -26.74 21.46
C VAL A 570 -8.73 -26.29 22.35
N ASP A 571 -8.89 -24.99 22.56
CA ASP A 571 -9.97 -24.40 23.35
C ASP A 571 -11.34 -24.72 22.74
N LEU A 572 -11.51 -24.53 21.42
CA LEU A 572 -12.76 -24.83 20.74
C LEU A 572 -13.06 -26.34 20.74
N ALA A 573 -12.04 -27.20 20.58
CA ALA A 573 -12.23 -28.64 20.67
C ALA A 573 -12.74 -29.06 22.06
N THR A 574 -12.12 -28.52 23.12
CA THR A 574 -12.51 -28.76 24.52
C THR A 574 -13.92 -28.22 24.79
N HIS A 575 -14.25 -27.04 24.27
CA HIS A 575 -15.59 -26.46 24.35
C HIS A 575 -16.65 -27.35 23.70
N CYS A 576 -16.35 -27.90 22.51
CA CYS A 576 -17.24 -28.84 21.83
C CYS A 576 -17.53 -30.08 22.70
N ILE A 577 -16.49 -30.67 23.31
CA ILE A 577 -16.65 -31.81 24.24
C ILE A 577 -17.46 -31.42 25.47
N ASN A 578 -17.21 -30.23 26.05
CA ASN A 578 -18.00 -29.74 27.17
C ASN A 578 -19.48 -29.55 26.80
N CYS A 579 -19.78 -28.97 25.63
CA CYS A 579 -21.14 -28.82 25.10
C CYS A 579 -21.82 -30.17 24.87
N PHE A 580 -21.10 -31.14 24.31
CA PHE A 580 -21.57 -32.51 24.13
C PHE A 580 -21.96 -33.15 25.46
N VAL A 581 -21.09 -33.08 26.47
CA VAL A 581 -21.38 -33.57 27.83
C VAL A 581 -22.58 -32.85 28.43
N GLN A 582 -22.67 -31.53 28.29
CA GLN A 582 -23.82 -30.77 28.79
C GLN A 582 -25.14 -31.23 28.18
N LEU A 583 -25.18 -31.61 26.89
CA LEU A 583 -26.38 -32.14 26.25
C LEU A 583 -26.83 -33.45 26.91
N ILE A 584 -25.90 -34.37 27.19
CA ILE A 584 -26.19 -35.64 27.89
C ILE A 584 -26.88 -35.36 29.23
N PHE A 585 -26.31 -34.44 30.03
CA PHE A 585 -26.88 -34.09 31.34
C PHE A 585 -28.22 -33.36 31.27
N ARG A 586 -28.41 -32.48 30.28
CA ARG A 586 -29.64 -31.70 30.09
C ARG A 586 -30.81 -32.55 29.60
N VAL A 587 -30.53 -33.59 28.81
CA VAL A 587 -31.55 -34.43 28.19
C VAL A 587 -31.74 -35.74 28.95
N ASP A 588 -30.71 -36.60 28.97
CA ASP A 588 -30.85 -38.00 29.42
C ASP A 588 -30.93 -38.11 30.94
N PHE A 589 -30.11 -37.32 31.64
CA PHE A 589 -30.08 -37.36 33.11
C PHE A 589 -31.05 -36.41 33.78
N ARG A 590 -31.86 -35.66 33.01
CA ARG A 590 -32.80 -34.66 33.56
C ARG A 590 -33.70 -35.23 34.66
N THR A 591 -34.22 -36.44 34.44
CA THR A 591 -35.11 -37.11 35.41
C THR A 591 -34.32 -37.55 36.63
N ILE A 592 -33.24 -38.33 36.42
CA ILE A 592 -32.39 -38.89 37.49
C ILE A 592 -31.84 -37.80 38.41
N LEU A 593 -31.35 -36.69 37.83
CA LEU A 593 -30.79 -35.58 38.61
C LEU A 593 -31.81 -34.93 39.55
N THR A 594 -33.09 -34.84 39.16
CA THR A 594 -34.14 -34.27 40.02
C THR A 594 -34.55 -35.17 41.19
N GLU A 595 -34.16 -36.45 41.16
CA GLU A 595 -34.45 -37.43 42.21
C GLU A 595 -33.31 -37.56 43.22
N LEU A 596 -32.12 -37.03 42.92
CA LEU A 596 -30.96 -37.02 43.82
C LEU A 596 -31.28 -36.29 45.14
N PHE A 597 -30.86 -36.90 46.25
CA PHE A 597 -31.07 -36.43 47.63
C PHE A 597 -32.53 -36.23 48.07
N VAL A 598 -33.51 -36.61 47.25
CA VAL A 598 -34.93 -36.54 47.62
C VAL A 598 -35.29 -37.74 48.52
N PRO A 599 -35.87 -37.52 49.72
CA PRO A 599 -36.25 -38.60 50.62
C PRO A 599 -37.19 -39.62 49.95
N GLY A 600 -36.92 -40.91 50.16
CA GLY A 600 -37.69 -42.02 49.58
C GLY A 600 -37.34 -42.36 48.12
N LYS A 601 -36.66 -41.48 47.37
CA LYS A 601 -36.19 -41.79 46.01
C LYS A 601 -34.70 -42.14 45.99
N TRP A 602 -33.86 -41.23 46.49
CA TRP A 602 -32.40 -41.38 46.42
C TRP A 602 -31.87 -42.59 47.21
N TYR A 603 -32.44 -42.89 48.37
CA TYR A 603 -32.02 -44.04 49.18
C TYR A 603 -32.37 -45.40 48.57
N GLU A 604 -33.45 -45.48 47.78
CA GLU A 604 -33.94 -46.73 47.18
C GLU A 604 -33.35 -46.97 45.78
N GLN A 605 -32.82 -45.94 45.13
CA GLN A 605 -32.28 -46.01 43.78
C GLN A 605 -30.74 -46.09 43.76
N THR A 606 -30.21 -46.71 42.71
CA THR A 606 -28.78 -46.68 42.34
C THR A 606 -28.56 -45.67 41.22
N ALA A 607 -28.84 -44.39 41.50
CA ALA A 607 -28.83 -43.32 40.49
C ALA A 607 -27.47 -43.18 39.78
N ILE A 608 -26.36 -43.21 40.53
CA ILE A 608 -25.01 -43.11 39.94
C ILE A 608 -24.69 -44.30 39.04
N GLN A 609 -25.09 -45.51 39.43
CA GLN A 609 -24.86 -46.70 38.60
C GLN A 609 -25.61 -46.62 37.25
N ARG A 610 -26.82 -46.06 37.24
CA ARG A 610 -27.55 -45.81 35.99
C ARG A 610 -26.84 -44.78 35.12
N ILE A 611 -26.37 -43.68 35.71
CA ILE A 611 -25.59 -42.65 35.00
C ILE A 611 -24.32 -43.26 34.39
N THR A 612 -23.55 -44.03 35.15
CA THR A 612 -22.32 -44.67 34.64
C THR A 612 -22.60 -45.74 33.57
N THR A 613 -23.76 -46.39 33.61
CA THR A 613 -24.16 -47.31 32.52
C THR A 613 -24.40 -46.54 31.24
N THR A 614 -25.09 -45.41 31.30
CA THR A 614 -25.29 -44.53 30.14
C THR A 614 -23.97 -43.92 29.65
N PHE A 615 -23.01 -43.64 30.55
CA PHE A 615 -21.66 -43.26 30.12
C PHE A 615 -20.96 -44.37 29.34
N ASP A 616 -21.09 -45.64 29.75
CA ASP A 616 -20.55 -46.79 29.00
C ASP A 616 -21.15 -46.85 27.59
N ASP A 617 -22.47 -46.62 27.44
CA ASP A 617 -23.14 -46.59 26.14
C ASP A 617 -22.55 -45.47 25.25
N TYR A 618 -22.46 -44.24 25.75
CA TYR A 618 -21.90 -43.10 24.98
C TYR A 618 -20.43 -43.30 24.60
N ILE A 619 -19.60 -43.81 25.51
CA ILE A 619 -18.19 -44.08 25.20
C ILE A 619 -18.08 -45.20 24.17
N SER A 620 -18.88 -46.26 24.30
CA SER A 620 -18.90 -47.36 23.34
C SER A 620 -19.30 -46.88 21.94
N ASP A 621 -20.31 -46.01 21.84
CA ASP A 621 -20.83 -45.53 20.56
C ASP A 621 -19.87 -44.56 19.84
N TYR A 622 -19.12 -43.76 20.60
CA TYR A 622 -18.31 -42.67 20.03
C TYR A 622 -16.78 -42.89 20.08
N SER A 623 -16.26 -43.82 20.88
CA SER A 623 -14.81 -44.03 21.05
C SER A 623 -14.06 -44.31 19.75
N SER A 624 -14.67 -45.01 18.78
CA SER A 624 -14.06 -45.27 17.47
C SER A 624 -14.12 -44.08 16.50
N THR A 625 -14.87 -43.03 16.86
CA THR A 625 -15.12 -41.85 16.02
C THR A 625 -14.46 -40.58 16.55
N LEU A 626 -13.87 -40.65 17.75
CA LEU A 626 -13.21 -39.54 18.42
C LEU A 626 -11.70 -39.72 18.37
N HIS A 627 -10.99 -38.61 18.18
CA HIS A 627 -9.55 -38.61 18.31
C HIS A 627 -9.13 -39.05 19.73
N PRO A 628 -8.06 -39.86 19.90
CA PRO A 628 -7.65 -40.36 21.22
C PRO A 628 -7.45 -39.27 22.28
N SER A 629 -6.88 -38.11 21.90
CA SER A 629 -6.71 -36.99 22.83
C SER A 629 -8.03 -36.37 23.31
N LEU A 630 -9.09 -36.43 22.50
CA LEU A 630 -10.42 -35.96 22.89
C LEU A 630 -11.15 -36.95 23.78
N LEU A 631 -10.82 -38.25 23.71
CA LEU A 631 -11.42 -39.26 24.57
C LEU A 631 -11.05 -39.02 26.03
N ASP A 632 -9.79 -38.71 26.32
CA ASP A 632 -9.34 -38.40 27.68
C ASP A 632 -10.03 -37.14 28.23
N ILE A 633 -10.13 -36.10 27.40
CA ILE A 633 -10.85 -34.86 27.73
C ILE A 633 -12.34 -35.16 27.97
N PHE A 634 -12.96 -36.01 27.15
CA PHE A 634 -14.35 -36.40 27.29
C PHE A 634 -14.61 -37.14 28.60
N ILE A 635 -13.74 -38.06 29.00
CA ILE A 635 -13.85 -38.78 30.27
C ILE A 635 -13.72 -37.82 31.46
N GLU A 636 -12.77 -36.89 31.42
CA GLU A 636 -12.60 -35.87 32.46
C GLU A 636 -13.82 -34.95 32.56
N GLU A 637 -14.34 -34.47 31.43
CA GLU A 637 -15.53 -33.60 31.39
C GLU A 637 -16.80 -34.33 31.85
N LEU A 638 -16.96 -35.63 31.56
CA LEU A 638 -18.06 -36.44 32.11
C LEU A 638 -18.00 -36.51 33.65
N SER A 639 -16.81 -36.74 34.21
CA SER A 639 -16.60 -36.75 35.66
C SER A 639 -16.91 -35.38 36.27
N ASP A 640 -16.39 -34.31 35.68
CA ASP A 640 -16.56 -32.96 36.18
C ASP A 640 -18.03 -32.52 36.12
N ALA A 641 -18.71 -32.79 35.01
CA ALA A 641 -20.14 -32.53 34.87
C ALA A 641 -20.97 -33.36 35.87
N LEU A 642 -20.60 -34.63 36.11
CA LEU A 642 -21.26 -35.46 37.12
C LEU A 642 -21.11 -34.85 38.51
N LEU A 643 -19.89 -34.50 38.90
CA LEU A 643 -19.59 -33.93 40.21
C LEU A 643 -20.31 -32.59 40.42
N VAL A 644 -20.27 -31.70 39.43
CA VAL A 644 -20.94 -30.39 39.49
C VAL A 644 -22.46 -30.55 39.63
N ASN A 645 -23.09 -31.39 38.80
CA ASN A 645 -24.53 -31.62 38.87
C ASN A 645 -24.94 -32.33 40.17
N TYR A 646 -24.13 -33.29 40.64
CA TYR A 646 -24.35 -33.99 41.91
C TYR A 646 -24.31 -33.02 43.10
N LEU A 647 -23.30 -32.18 43.21
CA LEU A 647 -23.23 -31.18 44.30
C LEU A 647 -24.31 -30.11 44.17
N THR A 648 -24.64 -29.67 42.96
CA THR A 648 -25.68 -28.67 42.70
C THR A 648 -27.08 -29.17 43.05
N ALA A 649 -27.34 -30.47 42.87
CA ALA A 649 -28.62 -31.10 43.18
C ALA A 649 -28.99 -31.02 44.66
N ILE A 650 -28.01 -30.99 45.58
CA ILE A 650 -28.25 -30.80 47.03
C ILE A 650 -29.05 -29.52 47.30
N ARG A 651 -28.71 -28.43 46.60
CA ARG A 651 -29.37 -27.13 46.76
C ARG A 651 -30.61 -26.98 45.86
N THR A 652 -30.55 -27.52 44.64
CA THR A 652 -31.53 -27.21 43.58
C THR A 652 -32.79 -28.06 43.68
N ASN A 653 -32.67 -29.31 44.15
CA ASN A 653 -33.81 -30.21 44.23
C ASN A 653 -34.76 -29.81 45.36
N ARG A 654 -36.07 -29.82 45.05
CA ARG A 654 -37.10 -29.47 46.03
C ARG A 654 -37.33 -30.64 46.98
N GLY A 655 -37.32 -30.36 48.29
CA GLY A 655 -37.62 -31.36 49.31
C GLY A 655 -36.41 -32.11 49.86
N VAL A 656 -35.18 -31.74 49.45
CA VAL A 656 -33.95 -32.29 50.04
C VAL A 656 -33.87 -31.93 51.52
N LYS A 657 -33.84 -32.96 52.36
CA LYS A 657 -33.67 -32.84 53.80
C LYS A 657 -32.83 -33.99 54.33
N PHE A 658 -31.72 -33.67 55.00
CA PHE A 658 -30.88 -34.65 55.68
C PHE A 658 -31.19 -34.65 57.17
N LYS A 659 -31.48 -35.84 57.71
CA LYS A 659 -31.65 -36.05 59.14
C LYS A 659 -30.47 -36.82 59.69
N ARG A 660 -29.96 -36.43 60.85
CA ARG A 660 -28.80 -37.06 61.48
C ARG A 660 -28.96 -38.55 61.83
N GLY A 661 -30.20 -39.04 61.92
CA GLY A 661 -30.49 -40.46 62.13
C GLY A 661 -30.58 -41.30 60.84
N GLU A 662 -30.52 -40.67 59.66
CA GLU A 662 -30.55 -41.37 58.37
C GLU A 662 -29.12 -41.71 57.91
N PRO A 663 -28.90 -42.86 57.24
CA PRO A 663 -27.56 -43.29 56.81
C PRO A 663 -27.08 -42.56 55.54
N PHE A 664 -27.31 -41.25 55.43
CA PHE A 664 -26.88 -40.46 54.27
C PHE A 664 -25.36 -40.48 54.04
N PRO A 665 -24.45 -40.47 55.05
CA PRO A 665 -23.01 -40.53 54.79
C PRO A 665 -22.60 -41.85 54.12
N ALA A 666 -23.24 -42.96 54.50
CA ALA A 666 -23.03 -44.26 53.88
C ALA A 666 -23.52 -44.28 52.42
N LYS A 667 -24.65 -43.63 52.13
CA LYS A 667 -25.17 -43.52 50.76
C LYS A 667 -24.31 -42.62 49.87
N PHE A 668 -23.82 -41.48 50.36
CA PHE A 668 -22.82 -40.66 49.65
C PHE A 668 -21.57 -41.48 49.32
N ARG A 669 -21.09 -42.31 50.26
CA ARG A 669 -19.94 -43.19 50.02
C ARG A 669 -20.24 -44.25 48.95
N GLU A 670 -21.42 -44.85 48.97
CA GLU A 670 -21.87 -45.79 47.94
C GLU A 670 -21.88 -45.14 46.55
N ASP A 671 -22.45 -43.94 46.44
CA ASP A 671 -22.49 -43.15 45.20
C ASP A 671 -21.08 -42.81 44.67
N VAL A 672 -20.17 -42.37 45.54
CA VAL A 672 -18.77 -42.08 45.17
C VAL A 672 -18.03 -43.34 44.73
N LEU A 673 -18.21 -44.46 45.43
CA LEU A 673 -17.59 -45.73 45.05
C LEU A 673 -18.13 -46.24 43.70
N ALA A 674 -19.42 -46.04 43.41
CA ALA A 674 -20.00 -46.38 42.11
C ALA A 674 -19.40 -45.53 40.98
N ALA A 675 -19.23 -44.22 41.19
CA ALA A 675 -18.56 -43.36 40.22
C ALA A 675 -17.08 -43.76 40.02
N PHE A 676 -16.35 -44.03 41.11
CA PHE A 676 -14.94 -44.42 41.04
C PHE A 676 -14.75 -45.77 40.34
N ALA A 677 -15.62 -46.74 40.57
CA ALA A 677 -15.57 -48.03 39.88
C ALA A 677 -15.68 -47.91 38.34
N PHE A 678 -16.31 -46.83 37.85
CA PHE A 678 -16.35 -46.51 36.43
C PHE A 678 -15.06 -45.80 35.98
N PHE A 679 -14.69 -44.69 36.64
CA PHE A 679 -13.54 -43.88 36.20
C PHE A 679 -12.17 -44.57 36.42
N GLU A 680 -12.05 -45.54 37.33
CA GLU A 680 -10.83 -46.33 37.51
C GLU A 680 -10.43 -47.15 36.27
N ARG A 681 -11.34 -47.33 35.31
CA ARG A 681 -11.04 -47.93 34.00
C ARG A 681 -10.10 -47.06 33.15
N TYR A 682 -9.97 -45.77 33.48
CA TYR A 682 -9.14 -44.77 32.81
C TYR A 682 -8.11 -44.22 33.81
N PRO A 683 -7.03 -44.97 34.09
CA PRO A 683 -6.16 -44.74 35.25
C PRO A 683 -5.40 -43.41 35.19
N ASP A 684 -5.08 -42.92 34.00
CA ASP A 684 -4.31 -41.69 33.80
C ASP A 684 -5.14 -40.47 34.22
N SER A 685 -6.32 -40.27 33.62
CA SER A 685 -7.27 -39.22 34.02
C SER A 685 -7.77 -39.41 35.46
N PHE A 686 -7.98 -40.65 35.90
CA PHE A 686 -8.54 -40.92 37.23
C PHE A 686 -7.65 -40.41 38.38
N ASN A 687 -6.36 -40.76 38.33
CA ASN A 687 -5.46 -40.47 39.45
C ASN A 687 -4.99 -39.02 39.47
N GLU A 688 -4.77 -38.42 38.29
CA GLU A 688 -4.20 -37.08 38.16
C GLU A 688 -5.25 -35.99 38.32
N THR A 689 -6.42 -36.11 37.67
CA THR A 689 -7.39 -35.01 37.57
C THR A 689 -8.70 -35.31 38.31
N ILE A 690 -9.31 -36.47 38.09
CA ILE A 690 -10.66 -36.80 38.59
C ILE A 690 -10.70 -36.99 40.11
N LYS A 691 -9.91 -37.91 40.67
CA LYS A 691 -9.96 -38.29 42.10
C LYS A 691 -9.70 -37.11 43.05
N PRO A 692 -8.76 -36.18 42.78
CA PRO A 692 -8.59 -34.96 43.59
C PRO A 692 -9.84 -34.08 43.62
N LYS A 693 -10.52 -33.87 42.48
CA LYS A 693 -11.72 -33.02 42.39
C LYS A 693 -12.88 -33.58 43.21
N TRP A 694 -13.07 -34.90 43.20
CA TRP A 694 -14.14 -35.57 43.95
C TRP A 694 -14.01 -35.50 45.49
N LYS A 695 -12.87 -35.05 46.03
CA LYS A 695 -12.74 -34.73 47.47
C LYS A 695 -13.77 -33.70 47.93
N ALA A 696 -14.28 -32.86 47.03
CA ALA A 696 -15.35 -31.91 47.33
C ALA A 696 -16.61 -32.57 47.93
N VAL A 697 -16.93 -33.81 47.52
CA VAL A 697 -18.07 -34.57 48.08
C VAL A 697 -17.83 -34.90 49.56
N ASN A 698 -16.60 -35.27 49.94
CA ASN A 698 -16.26 -35.55 51.34
C ASN A 698 -16.45 -34.31 52.23
N PHE A 699 -16.04 -33.14 51.75
CA PHE A 699 -16.28 -31.88 52.48
C PHE A 699 -17.76 -31.52 52.55
N ALA A 700 -18.54 -31.80 51.50
CA ALA A 700 -19.99 -31.62 51.51
C ALA A 700 -20.66 -32.51 52.57
N VAL A 701 -20.23 -33.78 52.69
CA VAL A 701 -20.70 -34.71 53.73
C VAL A 701 -20.31 -34.21 55.12
N GLN A 702 -19.06 -33.75 55.31
CA GLN A 702 -18.62 -33.18 56.59
C GLN A 702 -19.46 -31.97 56.99
N LEU A 703 -19.85 -31.10 56.05
CA LEU A 703 -20.73 -29.97 56.33
C LEU A 703 -22.14 -30.40 56.80
N LEU A 704 -22.63 -31.54 56.33
CA LEU A 704 -23.93 -32.10 56.69
C LEU A 704 -23.88 -32.86 58.03
N GLU A 705 -22.78 -33.56 58.31
CA GLU A 705 -22.60 -34.39 59.50
C GLU A 705 -22.15 -33.59 60.73
N ALA A 706 -21.26 -32.61 60.55
CA ALA A 706 -20.61 -31.87 61.64
C ALA A 706 -21.60 -31.22 62.63
N ASP A 707 -21.24 -31.26 63.91
CA ASP A 707 -21.98 -30.58 64.99
C ASP A 707 -22.05 -29.08 64.78
N LYS A 708 -23.13 -28.44 65.28
CA LYS A 708 -23.38 -27.01 65.05
C LYS A 708 -22.19 -26.10 65.40
N ALA A 709 -21.41 -26.49 66.42
CA ALA A 709 -20.23 -25.77 66.85
C ALA A 709 -19.03 -25.92 65.88
N GLU A 710 -18.98 -27.02 65.12
CA GLU A 710 -17.86 -27.40 64.26
C GLU A 710 -18.08 -27.02 62.78
N VAL A 711 -19.32 -26.72 62.37
CA VAL A 711 -19.67 -26.33 60.99
C VAL A 711 -18.78 -25.20 60.44
N VAL A 712 -18.42 -24.23 61.29
CA VAL A 712 -17.55 -23.11 60.88
C VAL A 712 -16.14 -23.60 60.54
N GLY A 713 -15.57 -24.49 61.34
CA GLY A 713 -14.24 -25.06 61.09
C GLY A 713 -14.19 -25.89 59.80
N VAL A 714 -15.24 -26.68 59.56
CA VAL A 714 -15.37 -27.45 58.30
C VAL A 714 -15.49 -26.52 57.09
N TYR A 715 -16.27 -25.42 57.20
CA TYR A 715 -16.35 -24.42 56.14
C TYR A 715 -14.99 -23.77 55.85
N GLU A 716 -14.25 -23.37 56.89
CA GLU A 716 -12.91 -22.77 56.72
C GLU A 716 -11.93 -23.73 56.04
N GLN A 717 -11.96 -25.02 56.40
CA GLN A 717 -11.14 -26.04 55.76
C GLN A 717 -11.53 -26.25 54.30
N PHE A 718 -12.83 -26.35 54.02
CA PHE A 718 -13.34 -26.49 52.65
C PHE A 718 -12.97 -25.27 51.79
N LYS A 719 -13.09 -24.06 52.34
CA LYS A 719 -12.73 -22.82 51.63
C LYS A 719 -11.23 -22.67 51.38
N ARG A 720 -10.37 -23.30 52.20
CA ARG A 720 -8.91 -23.30 51.97
C ARG A 720 -8.51 -24.28 50.86
N GLU A 721 -9.12 -25.46 50.82
CA GLU A 721 -8.86 -26.46 49.77
C GLU A 721 -9.47 -26.04 48.43
N PHE A 722 -10.69 -25.49 48.44
CA PHE A 722 -11.43 -25.03 47.27
C PHE A 722 -11.72 -23.52 47.41
N TRP A 723 -10.74 -22.70 47.00
CA TRP A 723 -10.74 -21.25 47.24
C TRP A 723 -11.91 -20.52 46.55
N ASP A 724 -12.44 -21.05 45.47
CA ASP A 724 -13.56 -20.55 44.67
C ASP A 724 -14.93 -21.05 45.16
N LEU A 725 -14.98 -21.78 46.29
CA LEU A 725 -16.24 -22.24 46.91
C LEU A 725 -17.25 -21.10 47.12
N HIS A 726 -18.42 -21.22 46.48
CA HIS A 726 -19.50 -20.24 46.56
C HIS A 726 -20.27 -20.33 47.89
N LEU A 727 -20.34 -19.21 48.62
CA LEU A 727 -21.08 -19.10 49.88
C LEU A 727 -22.58 -19.36 49.70
N SER A 728 -23.16 -18.97 48.56
CA SER A 728 -24.56 -19.22 48.23
C SER A 728 -24.88 -20.71 48.20
N TRP A 729 -23.98 -21.53 47.67
CA TRP A 729 -24.14 -22.98 47.65
C TRP A 729 -24.04 -23.56 49.06
N VAL A 730 -23.04 -23.16 49.85
CA VAL A 730 -22.89 -23.58 51.27
C VAL A 730 -24.13 -23.24 52.09
N GLU A 731 -24.70 -22.04 51.92
CA GLU A 731 -25.96 -21.66 52.56
C GLU A 731 -27.13 -22.58 52.14
N GLY A 732 -27.17 -22.97 50.86
CA GLY A 732 -28.15 -23.91 50.33
C GLY A 732 -28.02 -25.27 51.01
N VAL A 733 -26.80 -25.82 51.07
CA VAL A 733 -26.48 -27.09 51.72
C VAL A 733 -26.89 -27.05 53.20
N LEU A 734 -26.50 -26.02 53.96
CA LEU A 734 -26.85 -25.95 55.38
C LEU A 734 -28.36 -25.90 55.63
N LYS A 735 -29.15 -25.24 54.76
CA LYS A 735 -30.61 -25.22 54.85
C LYS A 735 -31.28 -26.58 54.64
N THR A 736 -30.57 -27.54 54.04
CA THR A 736 -31.09 -28.92 53.89
C THR A 736 -30.99 -29.74 55.16
N ARG A 737 -30.21 -29.30 56.16
CA ARG A 737 -30.16 -29.98 57.47
C ARG A 737 -31.50 -29.89 58.21
N ASP A 738 -31.79 -30.88 59.03
CA ASP A 738 -32.96 -30.92 59.93
C ASP A 738 -32.79 -29.98 61.13
N ASP A 739 -31.57 -29.84 61.64
CA ASP A 739 -31.20 -29.02 62.78
C ASP A 739 -30.84 -27.57 62.43
N TRP A 740 -30.99 -27.15 61.17
CA TRP A 740 -30.59 -25.83 60.70
C TRP A 740 -31.32 -24.66 61.41
N ASP A 741 -30.57 -23.62 61.77
CA ASP A 741 -31.10 -22.38 62.34
C ASP A 741 -30.32 -21.12 61.90
N ARG A 742 -30.97 -19.95 61.91
CA ARG A 742 -30.40 -18.69 61.38
C ARG A 742 -29.02 -18.32 61.97
N THR A 743 -28.71 -18.74 63.20
CA THR A 743 -27.42 -18.44 63.82
C THR A 743 -26.27 -19.18 63.15
N MET A 744 -26.50 -20.42 62.68
CA MET A 744 -25.50 -21.24 61.98
C MET A 744 -25.01 -20.57 60.68
N ILE A 745 -25.93 -20.11 59.81
CA ILE A 745 -25.55 -19.42 58.56
C ILE A 745 -24.92 -18.07 58.89
N THR A 746 -25.38 -17.37 59.91
CA THR A 746 -24.78 -16.08 60.31
C THR A 746 -23.34 -16.28 60.77
N ALA A 747 -23.05 -17.36 61.50
CA ALA A 747 -21.69 -17.72 61.91
C ALA A 747 -20.80 -18.04 60.71
N VAL A 748 -21.29 -18.85 59.76
CA VAL A 748 -20.56 -19.16 58.51
C VAL A 748 -20.34 -17.92 57.65
N LYS A 749 -21.32 -17.01 57.55
CA LYS A 749 -21.16 -15.70 56.86
C LYS A 749 -20.08 -14.83 57.50
N ARG A 750 -20.03 -14.81 58.83
CA ARG A 750 -19.00 -14.07 59.57
C ARG A 750 -17.62 -14.68 59.33
N ALA A 751 -17.52 -16.00 59.37
CA ALA A 751 -16.29 -16.72 59.06
C ALA A 751 -15.85 -16.50 57.60
N ALA A 752 -16.78 -16.52 56.65
CA ALA A 752 -16.51 -16.22 55.24
C ALA A 752 -15.91 -14.82 55.04
N ALA A 753 -16.33 -13.84 55.84
CA ALA A 753 -15.78 -12.48 55.79
C ALA A 753 -14.36 -12.38 56.37
N SER A 754 -13.95 -13.30 57.25
CA SER A 754 -12.63 -13.33 57.89
C SER A 754 -11.67 -14.36 57.30
N THR A 755 -12.16 -15.33 56.54
CA THR A 755 -11.36 -16.41 55.97
C THR A 755 -10.70 -15.95 54.68
N TYR A 756 -9.38 -15.79 54.72
CA TYR A 756 -8.56 -15.59 53.53
C TYR A 756 -8.13 -16.95 52.97
N ALA A 757 -8.48 -17.21 51.71
CA ALA A 757 -7.97 -18.34 50.93
C ALA A 757 -7.10 -17.77 49.80
N GLU A 758 -5.90 -18.32 49.62
CA GLU A 758 -5.01 -17.96 48.52
C GLU A 758 -5.68 -18.33 47.20
N ARG A 759 -5.74 -17.39 46.25
CA ARG A 759 -6.36 -17.64 44.95
C ARG A 759 -5.40 -18.49 44.11
N GLY A 760 -5.84 -19.69 43.76
CA GLY A 760 -5.12 -20.61 42.87
C GLY A 760 -5.81 -20.73 41.51
N MET A 761 -5.51 -21.81 40.79
CA MET A 761 -6.28 -22.20 39.60
C MET A 761 -7.75 -22.45 39.97
N ASP A 762 -8.67 -22.21 39.04
CA ASP A 762 -10.10 -22.47 39.24
C ASP A 762 -10.32 -23.96 39.55
N THR A 763 -11.19 -24.24 40.51
CA THR A 763 -11.51 -25.60 40.93
C THR A 763 -12.89 -26.00 40.45
N VAL A 764 -13.27 -27.26 40.66
CA VAL A 764 -14.63 -27.71 40.35
C VAL A 764 -15.71 -26.93 41.12
N MET A 765 -15.40 -26.38 42.29
CA MET A 765 -16.38 -25.66 43.12
C MET A 765 -16.75 -24.27 42.58
N GLY A 766 -15.95 -23.67 41.70
CA GLY A 766 -16.32 -22.44 40.98
C GLY A 766 -17.50 -22.64 40.01
N ARG A 767 -17.68 -23.87 39.51
CA ARG A 767 -18.83 -24.24 38.65
C ARG A 767 -20.09 -24.61 39.45
N VAL A 768 -19.97 -24.90 40.75
CA VAL A 768 -21.09 -25.27 41.63
C VAL A 768 -21.72 -24.02 42.25
N LYS A 769 -22.96 -23.69 41.87
CA LYS A 769 -23.60 -22.40 42.20
C LYS A 769 -24.75 -22.42 43.20
#